data_AF-A0A1C5C802-F1
#
_entry.id   AF-A0A1C5C802-F1
#
_cell.length_a   1.000
_cell.length_b   1.000
_cell.length_c   1.000
_cell.angle_alpha   90.00
_cell.angle_beta   90.00
_cell.angle_gamma   90.00
#
_symmetry.space_group_name_H-M   'P 1'
#
loop_
_entity.id
_entity.type
_entity.pdbx_description
1 polymer ?
#
loop_
_entity_poly.entity_id
_entity_poly.type
_entity_poly.pdbx_seq_one_letter_code
_entity_poly.pdbx_strand_id
1 'polypeptide(L)'
;MADAEHSVRGDAATGARTGAVRALLWLVVAVLAVRQMAVVLRQPPGERLTDLETWIGENGVLHVTGSLYSSDRFTGTPFAGLVLKPLTRTAEQSLGVAWTFGSLLLVAALGIVAARALPGPVSRRTSLLAAPVAISLLMLSLPVRNALHLGQTSILPVLLVLLACFAVRGERASGLLIGLAAALQPTVLLFVVLLRFTGRRQAAVTGGIVFAACTALAWAAMPHDSWTYWVHHVAGAGLGDNADSLANQSLHGALLRFGLGGPLEIALFVVLAAAVCYLGLRRAIRYARDGQLLLAVAVTGCVAVAVSPTAWQHQLLWVLLAVVGRVGKRASDRLVWPAVVVLVLTLPGTMLLPNMAVVFPVRDNVLLIAALGAACAAPFLPRTSPYWQHPIPTDHAAPVAARWGRVPLLPFWRRVLSRPNLLLELLLIRVVYSAYSHVRLAATVGRATAEHHGRQVHTLEQWLHIDIEHWANHAVVEVPWLRGFFDYYYSTFHFIVPLAILGVLYVRRPADYRWVRSSIGFATILALVGFWLYPLAPPRLMPGLGFIDTVHGVQDFAKPDYGTLTSMTNQYAAMPSLHFGWSLWCGVVIVMLAPKMWMKALGLLHPLFTVSAIVATANHWVLDAVGGAAVVALGFGLTYVLSGPRRLRLPAVPAAAKPLDGIAVPVAVPVPRSSDDAVSSKQH
;
A
#
# COMPACT_ATOMS: atom_id res chain seq x y z
N MET A 1 6.40 -47.49 -16.07
CA MET A 1 5.26 -47.39 -15.12
C MET A 1 5.58 -46.56 -13.88
N ALA A 2 6.80 -46.56 -13.33
CA ALA A 2 7.15 -45.78 -12.13
C ALA A 2 7.13 -44.25 -12.30
N ASP A 3 7.48 -43.72 -13.50
CA ASP A 3 7.45 -42.27 -13.76
C ASP A 3 6.02 -41.69 -13.91
N ALA A 4 5.06 -42.52 -14.33
CA ALA A 4 3.66 -42.10 -14.45
C ALA A 4 2.99 -41.97 -13.06
N GLU A 5 3.32 -42.85 -12.11
CA GLU A 5 2.76 -42.81 -10.76
C GLU A 5 3.31 -41.63 -9.93
N HIS A 6 4.56 -41.22 -10.14
CA HIS A 6 5.13 -40.03 -9.49
C HIS A 6 4.52 -38.73 -10.00
N SER A 7 4.23 -38.64 -11.31
CA SER A 7 3.50 -37.52 -11.90
C SER A 7 2.07 -37.40 -11.35
N VAL A 8 1.34 -38.51 -11.26
CA VAL A 8 -0.04 -38.54 -10.76
C VAL A 8 -0.13 -38.19 -9.27
N ARG A 9 0.81 -38.67 -8.43
CA ARG A 9 0.88 -38.30 -7.00
C ARG A 9 1.24 -36.82 -6.79
N GLY A 10 2.12 -36.26 -7.63
CA GLY A 10 2.47 -34.83 -7.60
C GLY A 10 1.29 -33.91 -7.96
N ASP A 11 0.50 -34.31 -8.96
CA ASP A 11 -0.69 -33.56 -9.37
C ASP A 11 -1.84 -33.66 -8.35
N ALA A 12 -2.04 -34.82 -7.71
CA ALA A 12 -3.01 -34.98 -6.64
C ALA A 12 -2.67 -34.13 -5.39
N ALA A 13 -1.40 -34.12 -4.97
CA ALA A 13 -0.94 -33.33 -3.82
C ALA A 13 -1.03 -31.80 -4.09
N THR A 14 -0.75 -31.38 -5.32
CA THR A 14 -0.89 -29.96 -5.70
C THR A 14 -2.36 -29.53 -5.86
N GLY A 15 -3.23 -30.43 -6.31
CA GLY A 15 -4.69 -30.25 -6.33
C GLY A 15 -5.26 -30.05 -4.93
N ALA A 16 -4.90 -30.92 -3.98
CA ALA A 16 -5.33 -30.82 -2.58
C ALA A 16 -4.88 -29.51 -1.91
N ARG A 17 -3.62 -29.10 -2.11
CA ARG A 17 -3.12 -27.79 -1.61
C ARG A 17 -3.86 -26.61 -2.21
N THR A 18 -4.18 -26.64 -3.50
CA THR A 18 -4.95 -25.57 -4.16
C THR A 18 -6.38 -25.52 -3.62
N GLY A 19 -6.99 -26.69 -3.35
CA GLY A 19 -8.28 -26.81 -2.70
C GLY A 19 -8.31 -26.19 -1.30
N ALA A 20 -7.33 -26.51 -0.46
CA ALA A 20 -7.19 -25.95 0.88
C ALA A 20 -6.99 -24.42 0.87
N VAL A 21 -6.11 -23.90 -0.02
CA VAL A 21 -5.91 -22.46 -0.18
C VAL A 21 -7.19 -21.76 -0.65
N ARG A 22 -7.93 -22.37 -1.58
CA ARG A 22 -9.23 -21.84 -2.03
C ARG A 22 -10.24 -21.78 -0.89
N ALA A 23 -10.36 -22.86 -0.10
CA ALA A 23 -11.26 -22.90 1.04
C ALA A 23 -10.90 -21.83 2.08
N LEU A 24 -9.61 -21.68 2.39
CA LEU A 24 -9.11 -20.63 3.29
C LEU A 24 -9.44 -19.23 2.78
N LEU A 25 -9.29 -18.97 1.47
CA LEU A 25 -9.63 -17.66 0.90
C LEU A 25 -11.14 -17.36 0.95
N TRP A 26 -11.99 -18.36 0.76
CA TRP A 26 -13.44 -18.19 0.95
C TRP A 26 -13.81 -18.00 2.41
N LEU A 27 -13.11 -18.65 3.34
CA LEU A 27 -13.25 -18.39 4.77
C LEU A 27 -12.86 -16.94 5.11
N VAL A 28 -11.76 -16.42 4.52
CA VAL A 28 -11.38 -15.01 4.66
C VAL A 28 -12.48 -14.09 4.15
N VAL A 29 -13.08 -14.37 2.99
CA VAL A 29 -14.23 -13.61 2.47
C VAL A 29 -15.40 -13.63 3.45
N ALA A 30 -15.75 -14.79 4.00
CA ALA A 30 -16.83 -14.91 4.97
C ALA A 30 -16.55 -14.12 6.26
N VAL A 31 -15.33 -14.22 6.81
CA VAL A 31 -14.91 -13.47 7.99
C VAL A 31 -14.93 -11.96 7.73
N LEU A 32 -14.45 -11.52 6.56
CA LEU A 32 -14.51 -10.11 6.17
C LEU A 32 -15.97 -9.64 6.04
N ALA A 33 -16.87 -10.43 5.48
CA ALA A 33 -18.28 -10.08 5.36
C ALA A 33 -18.96 -9.95 6.72
N VAL A 34 -18.74 -10.92 7.61
CA VAL A 34 -19.22 -10.87 8.99
C VAL A 34 -18.64 -9.66 9.72
N ARG A 35 -17.34 -9.38 9.56
CA ARG A 35 -16.69 -8.20 10.15
C ARG A 35 -17.31 -6.91 9.64
N GLN A 36 -17.50 -6.74 8.33
CA GLN A 36 -18.07 -5.51 7.78
C GLN A 36 -19.51 -5.30 8.27
N MET A 37 -20.32 -6.36 8.27
CA MET A 37 -21.67 -6.33 8.83
C MET A 37 -21.65 -5.95 10.32
N ALA A 38 -20.78 -6.58 11.12
CA ALA A 38 -20.66 -6.30 12.54
C ALA A 38 -20.19 -4.86 12.82
N VAL A 39 -19.27 -4.32 12.02
CA VAL A 39 -18.80 -2.93 12.16
C VAL A 39 -19.96 -1.95 11.94
N VAL A 40 -20.73 -2.11 10.87
CA VAL A 40 -21.86 -1.23 10.56
C VAL A 40 -23.00 -1.39 11.59
N LEU A 41 -23.32 -2.62 12.00
CA LEU A 41 -24.44 -2.87 12.91
C LEU A 41 -24.15 -2.54 14.38
N ARG A 42 -22.87 -2.54 14.80
CA ARG A 42 -22.47 -2.14 16.17
C ARG A 42 -22.35 -0.64 16.36
N GLN A 43 -22.25 0.13 15.27
CA GLN A 43 -22.23 1.59 15.34
C GLN A 43 -23.61 2.12 15.78
N PRO A 44 -23.65 3.15 16.64
CA PRO A 44 -24.90 3.80 17.02
C PRO A 44 -25.66 4.31 15.78
N PRO A 45 -27.00 4.37 15.84
CA PRO A 45 -27.78 5.12 14.85
C PRO A 45 -27.25 6.57 14.74
N GLY A 46 -27.09 7.10 13.53
CA GLY A 46 -26.46 8.40 13.26
C GLY A 46 -24.96 8.33 12.93
N GLU A 47 -24.25 7.28 13.36
CA GLU A 47 -22.83 7.05 13.04
C GLU A 47 -22.62 5.95 11.98
N ARG A 48 -23.69 5.28 11.56
CA ARG A 48 -23.69 4.26 10.52
C ARG A 48 -24.55 4.71 9.35
N LEU A 49 -24.20 4.28 8.14
CA LEU A 49 -24.96 4.54 6.92
C LEU A 49 -25.35 6.03 6.81
N THR A 50 -24.42 6.93 7.14
CA THR A 50 -24.73 8.34 7.45
C THR A 50 -25.47 9.06 6.33
N ASP A 51 -25.09 8.81 5.07
CA ASP A 51 -25.75 9.42 3.92
C ASP A 51 -27.11 8.77 3.68
N LEU A 52 -27.20 7.44 3.80
CA LEU A 52 -28.46 6.73 3.66
C LEU A 52 -29.48 7.10 4.74
N GLU A 53 -29.06 7.26 6.00
CA GLU A 53 -29.91 7.77 7.08
C GLU A 53 -30.32 9.22 6.81
N THR A 54 -29.42 10.04 6.25
CA THR A 54 -29.75 11.41 5.82
C THR A 54 -30.76 11.43 4.66
N TRP A 55 -30.76 10.42 3.78
CA TRP A 55 -31.66 10.38 2.62
C TRP A 55 -33.00 9.72 2.94
N ILE A 56 -32.99 8.59 3.65
CA ILE A 56 -34.10 7.66 3.85
C ILE A 56 -34.58 7.60 5.32
N GLY A 57 -33.88 8.23 6.27
CA GLY A 57 -34.34 8.28 7.66
C GLY A 57 -35.69 8.97 7.84
N GLU A 58 -36.22 8.97 9.06
CA GLU A 58 -37.54 9.53 9.40
C GLU A 58 -37.70 11.00 8.92
N ASN A 59 -36.62 11.77 8.97
CA ASN A 59 -36.55 13.15 8.46
C ASN A 59 -35.69 13.27 7.18
N GLY A 60 -35.56 12.17 6.45
CA GLY A 60 -34.66 12.05 5.31
C GLY A 60 -35.09 12.91 4.13
N VAL A 61 -34.11 13.40 3.38
CA VAL A 61 -34.34 14.32 2.24
C VAL A 61 -35.28 13.75 1.17
N LEU A 62 -35.39 12.41 1.07
CA LEU A 62 -36.31 11.75 0.12
C LEU A 62 -37.76 11.65 0.63
N HIS A 63 -38.01 11.85 1.94
CA HIS A 63 -39.34 11.87 2.55
C HIS A 63 -39.98 13.25 2.52
N VAL A 64 -39.17 14.31 2.64
CA VAL A 64 -39.66 15.68 2.64
C VAL A 64 -40.24 16.05 1.27
N THR A 65 -41.41 16.68 1.24
CA THR A 65 -42.11 17.12 0.01
C THR A 65 -41.45 18.33 -0.68
N GLY A 66 -40.14 18.53 -0.49
CA GLY A 66 -39.35 19.65 -1.00
C GLY A 66 -38.27 19.23 -2.00
N SER A 67 -37.42 20.18 -2.38
CA SER A 67 -36.25 19.96 -3.23
C SER A 67 -35.22 19.02 -2.58
N LEU A 68 -34.69 18.08 -3.37
CA LEU A 68 -33.64 17.14 -2.94
C LEU A 68 -32.36 17.86 -2.49
N TYR A 69 -32.11 19.05 -3.01
CA TYR A 69 -30.85 19.76 -2.79
C TYR A 69 -31.00 20.95 -1.84
N SER A 70 -32.17 21.12 -1.20
CA SER A 70 -32.40 22.25 -0.27
C SER A 70 -31.48 22.24 0.96
N SER A 71 -30.97 21.07 1.36
CA SER A 71 -30.02 20.91 2.46
C SER A 71 -28.58 20.71 1.99
N ASP A 72 -28.34 20.66 0.68
CA ASP A 72 -27.09 20.25 0.02
C ASP A 72 -26.52 18.87 0.44
N ARG A 73 -27.24 18.09 1.27
CA ARG A 73 -26.73 16.78 1.78
C ARG A 73 -26.91 15.61 0.81
N PHE A 74 -27.79 15.74 -0.19
CA PHE A 74 -27.98 14.70 -1.20
C PHE A 74 -26.95 14.86 -2.31
N THR A 75 -26.07 13.86 -2.47
CA THR A 75 -24.96 13.90 -3.44
C THR A 75 -25.23 13.14 -4.73
N GLY A 76 -26.37 12.41 -4.81
CA GLY A 76 -26.76 11.64 -5.99
C GLY A 76 -27.30 12.51 -7.13
N THR A 77 -27.46 11.91 -8.31
CA THR A 77 -28.14 12.57 -9.45
C THR A 77 -29.65 12.68 -9.19
N PRO A 78 -30.35 13.59 -9.87
CA PRO A 78 -31.82 13.67 -9.80
C PRO A 78 -32.48 12.34 -10.20
N PHE A 79 -31.92 11.63 -11.18
CA PHE A 79 -32.36 10.29 -11.56
C PHE A 79 -32.15 9.27 -10.43
N ALA A 80 -31.01 9.31 -9.72
CA ALA A 80 -30.79 8.46 -8.56
C ALA A 80 -31.82 8.75 -7.45
N GLY A 81 -32.14 10.03 -7.21
CA GLY A 81 -33.20 10.43 -6.28
C GLY A 81 -34.56 9.82 -6.64
N LEU A 82 -34.94 9.87 -7.91
CA LEU A 82 -36.18 9.24 -8.41
C LEU A 82 -36.21 7.73 -8.22
N VAL A 83 -35.10 7.04 -8.45
CA VAL A 83 -35.00 5.59 -8.28
C VAL A 83 -35.02 5.20 -6.79
N LEU A 84 -34.45 6.02 -5.92
CA LEU A 84 -34.38 5.76 -4.48
C LEU A 84 -35.68 6.10 -3.74
N LYS A 85 -36.47 7.06 -4.23
CA LYS A 85 -37.69 7.54 -3.56
C LYS A 85 -38.72 6.43 -3.23
N PRO A 86 -39.02 5.44 -4.11
CA PRO A 86 -39.92 4.34 -3.76
C PRO A 86 -39.36 3.40 -2.68
N LEU A 87 -38.04 3.28 -2.59
CA LEU A 87 -37.36 2.38 -1.65
C LEU A 87 -37.44 2.89 -0.20
N THR A 88 -37.80 4.17 0.02
CA THR A 88 -37.86 4.74 1.36
C THR A 88 -39.05 4.22 2.17
N ARG A 89 -40.20 3.99 1.51
CA ARG A 89 -41.41 3.45 2.15
C ARG A 89 -41.30 1.99 2.59
N THR A 90 -40.37 1.23 2.02
CA THR A 90 -40.14 -0.19 2.35
C THR A 90 -38.99 -0.40 3.34
N ALA A 91 -38.22 0.66 3.61
CA ALA A 91 -36.97 0.61 4.36
C ALA A 91 -37.12 0.71 5.89
N GLU A 92 -38.19 1.33 6.40
CA GLU A 92 -38.27 1.84 7.79
C GLU A 92 -38.06 0.81 8.90
N GLN A 93 -38.22 -0.50 8.66
CA GLN A 93 -38.10 -1.53 9.72
C GLN A 93 -36.85 -2.43 9.62
N SER A 94 -36.06 -2.37 8.54
CA SER A 94 -34.87 -3.23 8.35
C SER A 94 -33.75 -2.62 7.51
N LEU A 95 -33.78 -1.29 7.30
CA LEU A 95 -32.92 -0.57 6.35
C LEU A 95 -31.44 -0.92 6.48
N GLY A 96 -30.91 -0.89 7.70
CA GLY A 96 -29.48 -1.10 7.93
C GLY A 96 -28.98 -2.48 7.52
N VAL A 97 -29.70 -3.54 7.88
CA VAL A 97 -29.30 -4.93 7.59
C VAL A 97 -29.48 -5.24 6.12
N ALA A 98 -30.65 -4.92 5.55
CA ALA A 98 -30.95 -5.22 4.15
C ALA A 98 -30.03 -4.45 3.19
N TRP A 99 -29.76 -3.18 3.47
CA TRP A 99 -28.87 -2.36 2.65
C TRP A 99 -27.41 -2.82 2.73
N THR A 100 -26.93 -3.12 3.93
CA THR A 100 -25.56 -3.62 4.13
C THR A 100 -25.39 -4.97 3.45
N PHE A 101 -26.36 -5.88 3.60
CA PHE A 101 -26.33 -7.19 2.97
C PHE A 101 -26.38 -7.08 1.44
N GLY A 102 -27.28 -6.26 0.89
CA GLY A 102 -27.37 -5.97 -0.54
C GLY A 102 -26.08 -5.39 -1.10
N SER A 103 -25.47 -4.44 -0.40
CA SER A 103 -24.18 -3.84 -0.78
C SER A 103 -23.04 -4.88 -0.79
N LEU A 104 -23.00 -5.78 0.20
CA LEU A 104 -22.04 -6.87 0.24
C LEU A 104 -22.24 -7.87 -0.91
N LEU A 105 -23.48 -8.16 -1.29
CA LEU A 105 -23.79 -8.97 -2.48
C LEU A 105 -23.33 -8.30 -3.78
N LEU A 106 -23.52 -6.97 -3.91
CA LEU A 106 -23.01 -6.20 -5.05
C LEU A 106 -21.48 -6.27 -5.13
N VAL A 107 -20.78 -6.17 -3.99
CA VAL A 107 -19.32 -6.33 -3.92
C VAL A 107 -18.90 -7.74 -4.33
N ALA A 108 -19.60 -8.77 -3.86
CA ALA A 108 -19.33 -10.15 -4.24
C ALA A 108 -19.52 -10.38 -5.75
N ALA A 109 -20.63 -9.89 -6.31
CA ALA A 109 -20.92 -9.94 -7.74
C ALA A 109 -19.84 -9.23 -8.56
N LEU A 110 -19.44 -8.03 -8.14
CA LEU A 110 -18.38 -7.25 -8.78
C LEU A 110 -17.04 -8.02 -8.78
N GLY A 111 -16.65 -8.60 -7.64
CA GLY A 111 -15.43 -9.41 -7.53
C GLY A 111 -15.45 -10.65 -8.40
N ILE A 112 -16.61 -11.33 -8.53
CA ILE A 112 -16.77 -12.49 -9.41
C ILE A 112 -16.65 -12.09 -10.88
N VAL A 113 -17.30 -11.01 -11.30
CA VAL A 113 -17.23 -10.52 -12.69
C VAL A 113 -15.82 -10.07 -13.04
N ALA A 114 -15.16 -9.30 -12.16
CA ALA A 114 -13.78 -8.87 -12.33
C ALA A 114 -12.81 -10.05 -12.43
N ALA A 115 -12.98 -11.08 -11.60
CA ALA A 115 -12.16 -12.30 -11.63
C ALA A 115 -12.32 -13.10 -12.94
N ARG A 116 -13.54 -13.15 -13.49
CA ARG A 116 -13.82 -13.78 -14.79
C ARG A 116 -13.30 -12.94 -15.97
N ALA A 117 -13.15 -11.64 -15.79
CA ALA A 117 -12.68 -10.70 -16.79
C ALA A 117 -11.14 -10.56 -16.90
N LEU A 118 -10.38 -11.37 -16.15
CA LEU A 118 -8.92 -11.33 -16.18
C LEU A 118 -8.36 -11.60 -17.60
N PRO A 119 -7.32 -10.85 -18.03
CA PRO A 119 -6.73 -11.03 -19.36
C PRO A 119 -6.04 -12.40 -19.47
N GLY A 120 -6.41 -13.18 -20.50
CA GLY A 120 -5.87 -14.51 -20.76
C GLY A 120 -4.41 -14.52 -21.27
N PRO A 121 -3.69 -15.66 -21.15
CA PRO A 121 -4.10 -16.92 -20.55
C PRO A 121 -3.97 -16.89 -19.01
N VAL A 122 -4.99 -17.39 -18.31
CA VAL A 122 -5.04 -17.47 -16.85
C VAL A 122 -4.86 -18.94 -16.45
N SER A 123 -3.94 -19.24 -15.52
CA SER A 123 -3.76 -20.61 -15.04
C SER A 123 -5.01 -21.12 -14.31
N ARG A 124 -5.26 -22.44 -14.30
CA ARG A 124 -6.38 -23.03 -13.55
C ARG A 124 -6.37 -22.61 -12.08
N ARG A 125 -5.19 -22.56 -11.45
CA ARG A 125 -5.04 -22.06 -10.07
C ARG A 125 -5.47 -20.60 -9.95
N THR A 126 -4.96 -19.73 -10.81
CA THR A 126 -5.32 -18.30 -10.79
C THR A 126 -6.83 -18.10 -10.99
N SER A 127 -7.46 -18.83 -11.90
CA SER A 127 -8.91 -18.75 -12.13
C SER A 127 -9.72 -19.15 -10.88
N LEU A 128 -9.32 -20.21 -10.18
CA LEU A 128 -9.98 -20.68 -8.95
C LEU A 128 -9.81 -19.74 -7.76
N LEU A 129 -8.68 -19.04 -7.67
CA LEU A 129 -8.35 -18.15 -6.55
C LEU A 129 -8.70 -16.68 -6.82
N ALA A 130 -8.90 -16.28 -8.08
CA ALA A 130 -9.13 -14.89 -8.46
C ALA A 130 -10.38 -14.28 -7.81
N ALA A 131 -11.50 -15.02 -7.78
CA ALA A 131 -12.75 -14.52 -7.21
C ALA A 131 -12.64 -14.19 -5.70
N PRO A 132 -12.24 -15.13 -4.82
CA PRO A 132 -12.15 -14.80 -3.40
C PRO A 132 -11.05 -13.76 -3.09
N VAL A 133 -9.96 -13.71 -3.88
CA VAL A 133 -8.95 -12.65 -3.75
C VAL A 133 -9.53 -11.29 -4.15
N ALA A 134 -10.22 -11.18 -5.28
CA ALA A 134 -10.82 -9.93 -5.75
C ALA A 134 -11.87 -9.41 -4.75
N ILE A 135 -12.73 -10.29 -4.24
CA ILE A 135 -13.73 -9.95 -3.22
C ILE A 135 -13.03 -9.46 -1.95
N SER A 136 -12.01 -10.18 -1.46
CA SER A 136 -11.27 -9.78 -0.27
C SER A 136 -10.60 -8.40 -0.43
N LEU A 137 -9.97 -8.15 -1.58
CA LEU A 137 -9.35 -6.85 -1.89
C LEU A 137 -10.39 -5.73 -1.97
N LEU A 138 -11.55 -5.98 -2.59
CA LEU A 138 -12.66 -5.04 -2.62
C LEU A 138 -13.14 -4.73 -1.20
N MET A 139 -13.40 -5.74 -0.37
CA MET A 139 -13.91 -5.54 1.01
C MET A 139 -12.93 -4.81 1.93
N LEU A 140 -11.62 -4.94 1.68
CA LEU A 140 -10.58 -4.22 2.42
C LEU A 140 -10.35 -2.80 1.89
N SER A 141 -10.77 -2.51 0.65
CA SER A 141 -10.53 -1.22 0.00
C SER A 141 -11.38 -0.09 0.62
N LEU A 142 -10.77 1.08 0.72
CA LEU A 142 -11.35 2.33 1.18
C LEU A 142 -12.67 2.64 0.45
N PRO A 143 -12.81 2.48 -0.87
CA PRO A 143 -14.06 2.81 -1.54
C PRO A 143 -15.24 1.95 -1.07
N VAL A 144 -15.04 0.65 -0.83
CA VAL A 144 -16.08 -0.23 -0.28
C VAL A 144 -16.35 0.07 1.18
N ARG A 145 -15.31 0.26 2.00
CA ARG A 145 -15.49 0.63 3.41
C ARG A 145 -16.29 1.93 3.54
N ASN A 146 -15.97 2.92 2.71
CA ASN A 146 -16.66 4.21 2.68
C ASN A 146 -18.09 4.05 2.14
N ALA A 147 -18.31 3.24 1.09
CA ALA A 147 -19.65 2.98 0.58
C ALA A 147 -20.56 2.29 1.62
N LEU A 148 -20.02 1.34 2.40
CA LEU A 148 -20.75 0.66 3.47
C LEU A 148 -20.98 1.55 4.70
N HIS A 149 -20.03 2.42 5.03
CA HIS A 149 -20.17 3.36 6.15
C HIS A 149 -21.15 4.49 5.83
N LEU A 150 -21.16 4.99 4.60
CA LEU A 150 -22.08 6.05 4.16
C LEU A 150 -23.44 5.49 3.70
N GLY A 151 -23.51 4.23 3.26
CA GLY A 151 -24.70 3.67 2.63
C GLY A 151 -24.88 4.12 1.18
N GLN A 152 -23.79 4.32 0.45
CA GLN A 152 -23.76 4.82 -0.92
C GLN A 152 -24.04 3.73 -1.97
N THR A 153 -24.64 4.12 -3.10
CA THR A 153 -24.97 3.21 -4.23
C THR A 153 -23.86 3.07 -5.27
N SER A 154 -22.69 3.65 -5.03
CA SER A 154 -21.60 3.78 -6.01
C SER A 154 -21.01 2.46 -6.53
N ILE A 155 -21.24 1.33 -5.84
CA ILE A 155 -20.83 0.00 -6.32
C ILE A 155 -21.67 -0.40 -7.55
N LEU A 156 -22.93 0.02 -7.62
CA LEU A 156 -23.88 -0.39 -8.66
C LEU A 156 -23.47 0.12 -10.06
N PRO A 157 -23.15 1.42 -10.30
CA PRO A 157 -22.66 1.89 -11.59
C PRO A 157 -21.45 1.11 -12.11
N VAL A 158 -20.49 0.80 -11.22
CA VAL A 158 -19.29 0.03 -11.56
C VAL A 158 -19.67 -1.40 -11.99
N LEU A 159 -20.55 -2.06 -11.22
CA LEU A 159 -21.03 -3.39 -11.55
C LEU A 159 -21.78 -3.42 -12.89
N LEU A 160 -22.66 -2.46 -13.15
CA LEU A 160 -23.42 -2.36 -14.40
C LEU A 160 -22.49 -2.27 -15.62
N VAL A 161 -21.44 -1.45 -15.55
CA VAL A 161 -20.42 -1.35 -16.61
C VAL A 161 -19.68 -2.67 -16.79
N LEU A 162 -19.26 -3.33 -15.70
CA LEU A 162 -18.57 -4.62 -15.81
C LEU A 162 -19.49 -5.70 -16.41
N LEU A 163 -20.76 -5.75 -16.02
CA LEU A 163 -21.74 -6.66 -16.62
C LEU A 163 -21.95 -6.36 -18.11
N ALA A 164 -22.02 -5.09 -18.51
CA ALA A 164 -22.13 -4.65 -19.89
C ALA A 164 -20.91 -5.06 -20.75
N CYS A 165 -19.72 -5.00 -20.15
CA CYS A 165 -18.47 -5.35 -20.82
C CYS A 165 -18.22 -6.86 -20.90
N PHE A 166 -18.63 -7.64 -19.89
CA PHE A 166 -18.17 -9.03 -19.73
C PHE A 166 -19.25 -10.10 -19.60
N ALA A 167 -20.48 -9.76 -19.19
CA ALA A 167 -21.51 -10.76 -18.87
C ALA A 167 -22.66 -10.79 -19.89
N VAL A 168 -23.13 -9.62 -20.32
CA VAL A 168 -24.31 -9.50 -21.19
C VAL A 168 -23.96 -9.79 -22.64
N ARG A 169 -24.80 -10.60 -23.29
CA ARG A 169 -24.73 -10.88 -24.73
C ARG A 169 -25.54 -9.82 -25.49
N GLY A 170 -24.95 -9.26 -26.55
CA GLY A 170 -25.60 -8.27 -27.41
C GLY A 170 -25.24 -6.81 -27.07
N GLU A 171 -25.06 -6.01 -28.12
CA GLU A 171 -24.63 -4.62 -27.99
C GLU A 171 -25.69 -3.71 -27.34
N ARG A 172 -26.96 -3.86 -27.70
CA ARG A 172 -28.04 -3.01 -27.17
C ARG A 172 -28.22 -3.16 -25.66
N ALA A 173 -28.23 -4.41 -25.17
CA ALA A 173 -28.36 -4.69 -23.74
C ALA A 173 -27.13 -4.20 -22.95
N SER A 174 -25.92 -4.29 -23.52
CA SER A 174 -24.74 -3.65 -22.96
C SER A 174 -24.85 -2.13 -22.93
N GLY A 175 -25.38 -1.52 -23.99
CA GLY A 175 -25.63 -0.08 -24.03
C GLY A 175 -26.60 0.37 -22.95
N LEU A 176 -27.71 -0.37 -22.76
CA LEU A 176 -28.70 -0.11 -21.71
C LEU A 176 -28.06 -0.04 -20.32
N LEU A 177 -27.24 -1.04 -19.96
CA LEU A 177 -26.58 -1.06 -18.66
C LEU A 177 -25.61 0.11 -18.46
N ILE A 178 -24.85 0.50 -19.50
CA ILE A 178 -23.93 1.65 -19.44
C ILE A 178 -24.69 2.97 -19.38
N GLY A 179 -25.79 3.10 -20.10
CA GLY A 179 -26.66 4.28 -20.04
C GLY A 179 -27.30 4.45 -18.67
N LEU A 180 -27.79 3.37 -18.06
CA LEU A 180 -28.29 3.37 -16.68
C LEU A 180 -27.19 3.70 -15.67
N ALA A 181 -26.00 3.13 -15.83
CA ALA A 181 -24.85 3.45 -14.99
C ALA A 181 -24.45 4.93 -15.10
N ALA A 182 -24.48 5.50 -16.31
CA ALA A 182 -24.22 6.91 -16.56
C ALA A 182 -25.31 7.82 -15.96
N ALA A 183 -26.58 7.39 -15.95
CA ALA A 183 -27.66 8.16 -15.33
C ALA A 183 -27.51 8.24 -13.80
N LEU A 184 -26.96 7.19 -13.18
CA LEU A 184 -26.60 7.18 -11.75
C LEU A 184 -25.29 7.94 -11.48
N GLN A 185 -24.31 7.85 -12.38
CA GLN A 185 -23.01 8.50 -12.27
C GLN A 185 -22.55 9.04 -13.64
N PRO A 186 -22.76 10.34 -13.94
CA PRO A 186 -22.60 10.90 -15.28
C PRO A 186 -21.24 10.69 -15.94
N THR A 187 -20.16 10.67 -15.16
CA THR A 187 -18.81 10.46 -15.70
C THR A 187 -18.58 9.08 -16.32
N VAL A 188 -19.44 8.11 -16.01
CA VAL A 188 -19.47 6.78 -16.66
C VAL A 188 -19.88 6.89 -18.14
N LEU A 189 -20.41 8.02 -18.61
CA LEU A 189 -20.68 8.24 -20.03
C LEU A 189 -19.42 8.11 -20.91
N LEU A 190 -18.21 8.29 -20.36
CA LEU A 190 -16.95 8.05 -21.07
C LEU A 190 -16.81 6.60 -21.61
N PHE A 191 -17.51 5.63 -21.03
CA PHE A 191 -17.53 4.26 -21.55
C PHE A 191 -18.22 4.15 -22.91
N VAL A 192 -19.16 5.05 -23.25
CA VAL A 192 -19.74 5.15 -24.60
C VAL A 192 -18.67 5.43 -25.64
N VAL A 193 -17.71 6.31 -25.32
CA VAL A 193 -16.57 6.63 -26.18
C VAL A 193 -15.68 5.41 -26.35
N LEU A 194 -15.35 4.71 -25.26
CA LEU A 194 -14.57 3.47 -25.31
C LEU A 194 -15.25 2.43 -26.23
N LEU A 195 -16.55 2.20 -26.06
CA LEU A 195 -17.30 1.24 -26.88
C LEU A 195 -17.33 1.63 -28.36
N ARG A 196 -17.55 2.92 -28.65
CA ARG A 196 -17.56 3.44 -30.02
C ARG A 196 -16.25 3.15 -30.76
N PHE A 197 -15.11 3.36 -30.10
CA PHE A 197 -13.78 3.20 -30.69
C PHE A 197 -13.21 1.76 -30.61
N THR A 198 -13.91 0.86 -29.94
CA THR A 198 -13.60 -0.58 -29.85
C THR A 198 -14.51 -1.45 -30.71
N GLY A 199 -15.37 -0.84 -31.54
CA GLY A 199 -16.20 -1.53 -32.53
C GLY A 199 -17.65 -1.79 -32.09
N ARG A 200 -18.00 -1.53 -30.83
CA ARG A 200 -19.34 -1.76 -30.25
C ARG A 200 -20.25 -0.54 -30.44
N ARG A 201 -20.54 -0.22 -31.71
CA ARG A 201 -21.22 1.03 -32.11
C ARG A 201 -22.66 1.09 -31.63
N GLN A 202 -23.42 -0.02 -31.68
CA GLN A 202 -24.80 -0.03 -31.22
C GLN A 202 -24.86 0.12 -29.69
N ALA A 203 -23.91 -0.48 -28.97
CA ALA A 203 -23.82 -0.33 -27.51
C ALA A 203 -23.57 1.14 -27.12
N ALA A 204 -22.69 1.82 -27.85
CA ALA A 204 -22.44 3.24 -27.66
C ALA A 204 -23.70 4.10 -27.89
N VAL A 205 -24.40 3.87 -29.01
CA VAL A 205 -25.64 4.61 -29.33
C VAL A 205 -26.74 4.33 -28.31
N THR A 206 -27.02 3.07 -28.00
CA THR A 206 -28.04 2.71 -27.00
C THR A 206 -27.69 3.26 -25.62
N GLY A 207 -26.42 3.24 -25.22
CA GLY A 207 -26.00 3.84 -23.94
C GLY A 207 -26.21 5.34 -23.89
N GLY A 208 -25.88 6.06 -24.96
CA GLY A 208 -26.15 7.50 -25.06
C GLY A 208 -27.65 7.82 -25.02
N ILE A 209 -28.47 7.05 -25.76
CA ILE A 209 -29.93 7.23 -25.77
C ILE A 209 -30.53 6.97 -24.39
N VAL A 210 -30.14 5.88 -23.72
CA VAL A 210 -30.67 5.53 -22.40
C VAL A 210 -30.27 6.58 -21.36
N PHE A 211 -29.02 7.04 -21.38
CA PHE A 211 -28.59 8.14 -20.51
C PHE A 211 -29.42 9.41 -20.74
N ALA A 212 -29.62 9.80 -21.99
CA ALA A 212 -30.43 10.97 -22.35
C ALA A 212 -31.90 10.78 -21.91
N ALA A 213 -32.48 9.60 -22.11
CA ALA A 213 -33.85 9.29 -21.72
C ALA A 213 -34.03 9.33 -20.19
N CYS A 214 -33.13 8.72 -19.43
CA CYS A 214 -33.16 8.77 -17.96
C CYS A 214 -32.97 10.19 -17.43
N THR A 215 -32.08 10.97 -18.04
CA THR A 215 -31.85 12.37 -17.67
C THR A 215 -33.07 13.23 -18.01
N ALA A 216 -33.67 13.06 -19.19
CA ALA A 216 -34.89 13.75 -19.59
C ALA A 216 -36.08 13.39 -18.69
N LEU A 217 -36.21 12.11 -18.31
CA LEU A 217 -37.21 11.67 -17.33
C LEU A 217 -37.01 12.37 -15.98
N ALA A 218 -35.76 12.53 -15.53
CA ALA A 218 -35.45 13.25 -14.31
C ALA A 218 -35.79 14.75 -14.39
N TRP A 219 -35.50 15.39 -15.52
CA TRP A 219 -35.90 16.77 -15.79
C TRP A 219 -37.42 16.94 -15.85
N ALA A 220 -38.15 15.97 -16.42
CA ALA A 220 -39.61 16.02 -16.49
C ALA A 220 -40.27 15.83 -15.12
N ALA A 221 -39.75 14.94 -14.28
CA ALA A 221 -40.30 14.66 -12.96
C ALA A 221 -39.83 15.66 -11.88
N MET A 222 -38.60 16.18 -11.98
CA MET A 222 -37.98 17.05 -10.99
C MET A 222 -37.18 18.19 -11.68
N PRO A 223 -37.87 19.16 -12.34
CA PRO A 223 -37.21 20.19 -13.13
C PRO A 223 -36.29 21.11 -12.30
N HIS A 224 -36.76 21.53 -11.13
CA HIS A 224 -36.00 22.42 -10.24
C HIS A 224 -34.74 21.74 -9.69
N ASP A 225 -34.87 20.51 -9.18
CA ASP A 225 -33.72 19.74 -8.69
C ASP A 225 -32.71 19.42 -9.81
N SER A 226 -33.21 19.17 -11.02
CA SER A 226 -32.35 18.95 -12.18
C SER A 226 -31.57 20.21 -12.57
N TRP A 227 -32.19 21.39 -12.52
CA TRP A 227 -31.49 22.66 -12.69
C TRP A 227 -30.43 22.88 -11.60
N THR A 228 -30.78 22.65 -10.34
CA THR A 228 -29.85 22.80 -9.22
C THR A 228 -28.64 21.89 -9.35
N TYR A 229 -28.82 20.62 -9.74
CA TYR A 229 -27.71 19.68 -9.90
C TYR A 229 -26.82 19.99 -11.11
N TRP A 230 -27.40 20.27 -12.28
CA TRP A 230 -26.63 20.42 -13.52
C TRP A 230 -26.04 21.81 -13.71
N VAL A 231 -26.74 22.84 -13.24
CA VAL A 231 -26.39 24.24 -13.51
C VAL A 231 -25.80 24.91 -12.28
N HIS A 232 -26.50 24.86 -11.13
CA HIS A 232 -26.03 25.54 -9.92
C HIS A 232 -24.82 24.84 -9.30
N HIS A 233 -24.94 23.53 -9.08
CA HIS A 233 -23.88 22.68 -8.55
C HIS A 233 -23.18 21.89 -9.66
N VAL A 234 -22.74 22.51 -10.76
CA VAL A 234 -22.11 21.87 -11.96
C VAL A 234 -21.78 20.36 -11.81
N ALA A 235 -22.78 19.51 -12.06
CA ALA A 235 -22.76 18.05 -11.91
C ALA A 235 -22.39 17.51 -10.51
N GLY A 236 -23.01 18.08 -9.48
CA GLY A 236 -22.84 17.75 -8.06
C GLY A 236 -21.62 18.36 -7.36
N ALA A 237 -20.99 19.38 -7.94
CA ALA A 237 -19.88 20.08 -7.29
C ALA A 237 -20.37 20.94 -6.12
N GLY A 238 -19.86 20.71 -4.91
CA GLY A 238 -20.25 21.42 -3.68
C GLY A 238 -21.39 20.76 -2.89
N LEU A 239 -21.99 19.68 -3.40
CA LEU A 239 -22.99 18.90 -2.66
C LEU A 239 -22.31 17.93 -1.67
N GLY A 240 -22.88 17.80 -0.48
CA GLY A 240 -22.48 16.88 0.59
C GLY A 240 -21.36 17.43 1.47
N ASP A 241 -20.25 17.84 0.85
CA ASP A 241 -19.09 18.43 1.52
C ASP A 241 -18.40 19.44 0.58
N ASN A 242 -17.53 20.27 1.14
CA ASN A 242 -16.77 21.25 0.35
C ASN A 242 -15.95 20.57 -0.75
N ALA A 243 -15.85 21.23 -1.90
CA ALA A 243 -15.17 20.66 -3.07
C ALA A 243 -13.66 20.44 -2.85
N ASP A 244 -13.03 21.11 -1.89
CA ASP A 244 -11.62 20.92 -1.49
C ASP A 244 -11.42 19.81 -0.45
N SER A 245 -12.49 19.22 0.09
CA SER A 245 -12.45 18.14 1.09
C SER A 245 -11.56 16.98 0.65
N LEU A 246 -10.86 16.37 1.62
CA LEU A 246 -10.04 15.16 1.42
C LEU A 246 -10.86 13.95 0.92
N ALA A 247 -12.19 13.99 1.09
CA ALA A 247 -13.09 13.02 0.52
C ALA A 247 -13.19 13.14 -1.01
N ASN A 248 -12.98 14.34 -1.58
CA ASN A 248 -12.98 14.59 -3.01
C ASN A 248 -11.58 14.35 -3.62
N GLN A 249 -11.47 13.33 -4.47
CA GLN A 249 -10.24 12.89 -5.13
C GLN A 249 -10.27 13.15 -6.64
N SER A 250 -10.91 14.24 -7.07
CA SER A 250 -10.87 14.74 -8.45
C SER A 250 -9.75 15.74 -8.71
N LEU A 251 -9.42 16.00 -9.98
CA LEU A 251 -8.52 17.08 -10.38
C LEU A 251 -8.99 18.45 -9.87
N HIS A 252 -10.30 18.71 -9.96
CA HIS A 252 -10.90 19.95 -9.46
C HIS A 252 -10.64 20.11 -7.95
N GLY A 253 -10.96 19.10 -7.14
CA GLY A 253 -10.68 19.16 -5.69
C GLY A 253 -9.20 19.31 -5.35
N ALA A 254 -8.31 18.71 -6.15
CA ALA A 254 -6.87 18.89 -5.98
C ALA A 254 -6.39 20.31 -6.27
N LEU A 255 -6.92 20.98 -7.30
CA LEU A 255 -6.60 22.37 -7.62
C LEU A 255 -7.07 23.31 -6.50
N LEU A 256 -8.27 23.10 -5.96
CA LEU A 256 -8.78 23.86 -4.82
C LEU A 256 -7.90 23.69 -3.58
N ARG A 257 -7.44 22.46 -3.28
CA ARG A 257 -6.49 22.19 -2.19
C ARG A 257 -5.11 22.84 -2.39
N PHE A 258 -4.75 23.18 -3.62
CA PHE A 258 -3.54 23.98 -3.91
C PHE A 258 -3.76 25.48 -3.73
N GLY A 259 -4.94 25.91 -3.28
CA GLY A 259 -5.29 27.31 -3.07
C GLY A 259 -5.67 28.05 -4.36
N LEU A 260 -5.94 27.32 -5.45
CA LEU A 260 -6.44 27.91 -6.69
C LEU A 260 -7.96 28.09 -6.58
N GLY A 261 -8.48 29.21 -7.08
CA GLY A 261 -9.92 29.47 -7.15
C GLY A 261 -10.26 30.48 -8.24
N GLY A 262 -11.55 30.56 -8.58
CA GLY A 262 -12.06 31.49 -9.59
C GLY A 262 -11.77 31.04 -11.04
N PRO A 263 -11.76 31.97 -12.01
CA PRO A 263 -11.69 31.61 -13.44
C PRO A 263 -10.43 30.83 -13.84
N LEU A 264 -9.31 31.07 -13.17
CA LEU A 264 -8.05 30.37 -13.45
C LEU A 264 -8.13 28.88 -13.09
N GLU A 265 -8.74 28.57 -11.94
CA GLU A 265 -8.94 27.19 -11.48
C GLU A 265 -9.81 26.43 -12.48
N ILE A 266 -10.94 27.01 -12.90
CA ILE A 266 -11.84 26.40 -13.90
C ILE A 266 -11.11 26.18 -15.23
N ALA A 267 -10.39 27.19 -15.72
CA ALA A 267 -9.65 27.09 -16.99
C ALA A 267 -8.59 25.98 -16.92
N LEU A 268 -7.84 25.91 -15.82
CA LEU A 268 -6.83 24.89 -15.61
C LEU A 268 -7.46 23.50 -15.46
N PHE A 269 -8.57 23.38 -14.73
CA PHE A 269 -9.34 22.15 -14.61
C PHE A 269 -9.79 21.64 -15.99
N VAL A 270 -10.39 22.49 -16.82
CA VAL A 270 -10.86 22.11 -18.16
C VAL A 270 -9.69 21.64 -19.04
N VAL A 271 -8.56 22.35 -19.03
CA VAL A 271 -7.36 21.97 -19.81
C VAL A 271 -6.79 20.64 -19.33
N LEU A 272 -6.62 20.46 -18.02
CA LEU A 272 -6.09 19.21 -17.45
C LEU A 272 -7.06 18.04 -17.66
N ALA A 273 -8.37 18.26 -17.50
CA ALA A 273 -9.41 17.28 -17.74
C ALA A 273 -9.42 16.84 -19.21
N ALA A 274 -9.32 17.79 -20.15
CA ALA A 274 -9.23 17.48 -21.59
C ALA A 274 -7.97 16.67 -21.91
N ALA A 275 -6.82 17.04 -21.34
CA ALA A 275 -5.56 16.30 -21.52
C ALA A 275 -5.65 14.87 -20.97
N VAL A 276 -6.18 14.70 -19.76
CA VAL A 276 -6.35 13.38 -19.12
C VAL A 276 -7.37 12.53 -19.88
N CYS A 277 -8.49 13.10 -20.32
CA CYS A 277 -9.46 12.43 -21.20
C CYS A 277 -8.81 11.95 -22.49
N TYR A 278 -8.08 12.83 -23.19
CA TYR A 278 -7.44 12.47 -24.46
C TYR A 278 -6.39 11.37 -24.29
N LEU A 279 -5.44 11.55 -23.37
CA LEU A 279 -4.35 10.59 -23.14
C LEU A 279 -4.87 9.26 -22.60
N GLY A 280 -5.74 9.33 -21.59
CA GLY A 280 -6.29 8.17 -20.90
C GLY A 280 -7.20 7.34 -21.79
N LEU A 281 -8.12 7.94 -22.54
CA LEU A 281 -8.98 7.21 -23.48
C LEU A 281 -8.18 6.63 -24.64
N ARG A 282 -7.20 7.36 -25.18
CA ARG A 282 -6.31 6.82 -26.23
C ARG A 282 -5.55 5.58 -25.74
N ARG A 283 -5.09 5.57 -24.49
CA ARG A 283 -4.47 4.42 -23.83
C ARG A 283 -5.47 3.28 -23.59
N ALA A 284 -6.65 3.58 -23.06
CA ALA A 284 -7.71 2.59 -22.84
C ALA A 284 -8.12 1.87 -24.13
N ILE A 285 -8.35 2.62 -25.21
CA ILE A 285 -8.69 2.08 -26.54
C ILE A 285 -7.55 1.18 -27.06
N ARG A 286 -6.29 1.56 -26.85
CA ARG A 286 -5.14 0.73 -27.22
C ARG A 286 -5.13 -0.59 -26.46
N TYR A 287 -5.33 -0.57 -25.14
CA TYR A 287 -5.38 -1.78 -24.33
C TYR A 287 -6.58 -2.68 -24.67
N ALA A 288 -7.73 -2.08 -25.00
CA ALA A 288 -8.89 -2.83 -25.46
C ALA A 288 -8.61 -3.55 -26.79
N ARG A 289 -7.97 -2.87 -27.75
CA ARG A 289 -7.56 -3.47 -29.04
C ARG A 289 -6.47 -4.53 -28.89
N ASP A 290 -5.61 -4.39 -27.90
CA ASP A 290 -4.62 -5.40 -27.49
C ASP A 290 -5.27 -6.60 -26.77
N GLY A 291 -6.59 -6.60 -26.56
CA GLY A 291 -7.32 -7.70 -25.92
C GLY A 291 -7.24 -7.70 -24.39
N GLN A 292 -6.87 -6.57 -23.78
CA GLN A 292 -6.87 -6.34 -22.33
C GLN A 292 -8.08 -5.49 -21.92
N LEU A 293 -9.29 -5.98 -22.17
CA LEU A 293 -10.52 -5.20 -21.97
C LEU A 293 -10.73 -4.75 -20.51
N LEU A 294 -10.40 -5.59 -19.52
CA LEU A 294 -10.52 -5.20 -18.10
C LEU A 294 -9.57 -4.07 -17.71
N LEU A 295 -8.35 -4.07 -18.27
CA LEU A 295 -7.42 -2.96 -18.09
C LEU A 295 -7.95 -1.69 -18.76
N ALA A 296 -8.52 -1.79 -19.97
CA ALA A 296 -9.13 -0.67 -20.64
C ALA A 296 -10.30 -0.07 -19.82
N VAL A 297 -11.16 -0.93 -19.26
CA VAL A 297 -12.27 -0.51 -18.39
C VAL A 297 -11.75 0.19 -17.13
N ALA A 298 -10.72 -0.36 -16.48
CA ALA A 298 -10.10 0.25 -15.31
C ALA A 298 -9.50 1.63 -15.64
N VAL A 299 -8.75 1.74 -16.74
CA VAL A 299 -8.14 3.00 -17.20
C VAL A 299 -9.22 4.04 -17.52
N THR A 300 -10.30 3.68 -18.22
CA THR A 300 -11.42 4.58 -18.49
C THR A 300 -12.11 5.03 -17.20
N GLY A 301 -12.30 4.14 -16.23
CA GLY A 301 -12.85 4.50 -14.92
C GLY A 301 -11.94 5.45 -14.13
N CYS A 302 -10.62 5.26 -14.16
CA CYS A 302 -9.66 6.20 -13.57
C CYS A 302 -9.71 7.58 -14.22
N VAL A 303 -9.92 7.66 -15.54
CA VAL A 303 -10.17 8.93 -16.24
C VAL A 303 -11.47 9.55 -15.74
N ALA A 304 -12.57 8.78 -15.69
CA ALA A 304 -13.89 9.26 -15.27
C ALA A 304 -13.87 9.88 -13.87
N VAL A 305 -13.14 9.27 -12.93
CA VAL A 305 -12.90 9.81 -11.59
C VAL A 305 -12.08 11.10 -11.65
N ALA A 306 -10.92 11.07 -12.33
CA ALA A 306 -9.99 12.19 -12.31
C ALA A 306 -10.59 13.48 -12.89
N VAL A 307 -11.41 13.36 -13.94
CA VAL A 307 -12.00 14.50 -14.66
C VAL A 307 -13.39 14.89 -14.15
N SER A 308 -13.91 14.19 -13.14
CA SER A 308 -15.19 14.57 -12.52
C SER A 308 -15.04 15.90 -11.76
N PRO A 309 -16.07 16.76 -11.72
CA PRO A 309 -16.06 17.92 -10.81
C PRO A 309 -15.86 17.49 -9.35
N THR A 310 -16.55 16.42 -8.92
CA THR A 310 -16.40 15.80 -7.60
C THR A 310 -16.29 14.29 -7.74
N ALA A 311 -15.23 13.71 -7.19
CA ALA A 311 -14.99 12.27 -7.19
C ALA A 311 -14.75 11.78 -5.76
N TRP A 312 -15.83 11.42 -5.08
CA TRP A 312 -15.77 10.95 -3.70
C TRP A 312 -15.01 9.63 -3.56
N GLN A 313 -14.42 9.40 -2.38
CA GLN A 313 -13.64 8.18 -2.11
C GLN A 313 -14.40 6.87 -2.42
N HIS A 314 -15.73 6.84 -2.24
CA HIS A 314 -16.56 5.68 -2.53
C HIS A 314 -16.75 5.40 -4.04
N GLN A 315 -16.32 6.30 -4.93
CA GLN A 315 -16.38 6.15 -6.40
C GLN A 315 -15.07 5.63 -7.01
N LEU A 316 -14.03 5.42 -6.20
CA LEU A 316 -12.67 5.08 -6.66
C LEU A 316 -12.43 3.59 -6.94
N LEU A 317 -13.48 2.77 -7.01
CA LEU A 317 -13.37 1.31 -7.25
C LEU A 317 -12.61 0.97 -8.55
N TRP A 318 -12.65 1.86 -9.55
CA TRP A 318 -11.92 1.73 -10.80
C TRP A 318 -10.40 1.61 -10.62
N VAL A 319 -9.85 2.31 -9.63
CA VAL A 319 -8.42 2.27 -9.32
C VAL A 319 -8.01 0.86 -8.89
N LEU A 320 -8.87 0.15 -8.14
CA LEU A 320 -8.59 -1.23 -7.75
C LEU A 320 -8.59 -2.17 -8.96
N LEU A 321 -9.47 -1.96 -9.92
CA LEU A 321 -9.48 -2.78 -11.14
C LEU A 321 -8.20 -2.62 -11.95
N ALA A 322 -7.48 -1.50 -11.81
CA ALA A 322 -6.21 -1.28 -12.48
C ALA A 322 -5.07 -2.20 -12.01
N VAL A 323 -5.25 -2.98 -10.92
CA VAL A 323 -4.26 -3.99 -10.47
C VAL A 323 -3.97 -5.05 -11.53
N VAL A 324 -4.86 -5.25 -12.51
CA VAL A 324 -4.65 -6.24 -13.58
C VAL A 324 -3.57 -5.81 -14.57
N GLY A 325 -3.22 -4.52 -14.57
CA GLY A 325 -2.18 -3.95 -15.42
C GLY A 325 -0.80 -4.48 -15.04
N ARG A 326 -0.06 -5.04 -16.02
CA ARG A 326 1.29 -5.57 -15.81
C ARG A 326 2.34 -4.51 -16.14
N VAL A 327 3.24 -4.24 -15.19
CA VAL A 327 4.33 -3.27 -15.35
C VAL A 327 5.69 -3.97 -15.26
N GLY A 328 6.67 -3.46 -15.99
CA GLY A 328 8.08 -3.86 -15.88
C GLY A 328 8.44 -5.17 -16.58
N LYS A 329 9.71 -5.31 -16.97
CA LYS A 329 10.20 -6.48 -17.72
C LYS A 329 10.48 -7.69 -16.81
N ARG A 330 10.85 -7.45 -15.54
CA ARG A 330 11.23 -8.48 -14.56
C ARG A 330 10.01 -9.06 -13.86
N ALA A 331 10.10 -10.31 -13.42
CA ALA A 331 9.05 -10.96 -12.63
C ALA A 331 8.78 -10.21 -11.31
N SER A 332 9.83 -9.68 -10.68
CA SER A 332 9.73 -8.88 -9.45
C SER A 332 8.97 -7.56 -9.64
N ASP A 333 9.03 -6.96 -10.83
CA ASP A 333 8.42 -5.65 -11.10
C ASP A 333 6.89 -5.78 -11.29
N ARG A 334 6.40 -6.99 -11.57
CA ARG A 334 4.97 -7.27 -11.82
C ARG A 334 4.10 -6.97 -10.61
N LEU A 335 4.65 -7.10 -9.41
CA LEU A 335 3.93 -6.85 -8.16
C LEU A 335 3.94 -5.38 -7.75
N VAL A 336 4.77 -4.54 -8.37
CA VAL A 336 4.95 -3.14 -7.95
C VAL A 336 3.65 -2.38 -8.11
N TRP A 337 3.06 -2.41 -9.30
CA TRP A 337 1.83 -1.69 -9.57
C TRP A 337 0.64 -2.19 -8.73
N PRO A 338 0.33 -3.51 -8.68
CA PRO A 338 -0.70 -4.03 -7.80
C PRO A 338 -0.49 -3.67 -6.33
N ALA A 339 0.75 -3.76 -5.82
CA ALA A 339 1.03 -3.44 -4.43
C ALA A 339 0.82 -1.96 -4.12
N VAL A 340 1.25 -1.04 -5.01
CA VAL A 340 1.00 0.39 -4.86
C VAL A 340 -0.51 0.66 -4.82
N VAL A 341 -1.27 0.14 -5.78
CA VAL A 341 -2.73 0.34 -5.84
C VAL A 341 -3.41 -0.21 -4.60
N VAL A 342 -3.06 -1.42 -4.15
CA VAL A 342 -3.64 -2.03 -2.94
C VAL A 342 -3.29 -1.21 -1.70
N LEU A 343 -2.04 -0.78 -1.53
CA LEU A 343 -1.64 0.03 -0.37
C LEU A 343 -2.36 1.38 -0.34
N VAL A 344 -2.41 2.08 -1.49
CA VAL A 344 -3.09 3.38 -1.63
C VAL A 344 -4.58 3.27 -1.36
N LEU A 345 -5.22 2.19 -1.79
CA LEU A 345 -6.65 1.99 -1.57
C LEU A 345 -6.99 1.38 -0.20
N THR A 346 -6.04 0.83 0.56
CA THR A 346 -6.36 0.17 1.84
C THR A 346 -5.94 1.00 3.04
N LEU A 347 -4.81 1.71 2.93
CA LEU A 347 -4.20 2.46 4.02
C LEU A 347 -4.46 3.97 3.87
N PRO A 348 -4.59 4.72 4.97
CA PRO A 348 -4.69 6.17 4.93
C PRO A 348 -3.39 6.80 4.41
N GLY A 349 -3.48 7.97 3.78
CA GLY A 349 -2.32 8.71 3.26
C GLY A 349 -1.26 8.99 4.33
N THR A 350 -1.67 9.20 5.58
CA THR A 350 -0.80 9.40 6.74
C THR A 350 0.03 8.18 7.12
N MET A 351 -0.36 6.96 6.69
CA MET A 351 0.47 5.76 6.83
C MET A 351 1.43 5.57 5.65
N LEU A 352 1.11 6.12 4.48
CA LEU A 352 1.88 5.95 3.24
C LEU A 352 2.97 7.00 3.06
N LEU A 353 2.74 8.22 3.57
CA LEU A 353 3.66 9.36 3.42
C LEU A 353 3.83 10.10 4.75
N PRO A 354 5.00 10.70 5.01
CA PRO A 354 5.27 11.41 6.27
C PRO A 354 4.36 12.63 6.43
N ASN A 355 4.05 12.97 7.69
CA ASN A 355 3.22 14.13 8.04
C ASN A 355 4.05 15.43 8.05
N MET A 356 4.47 15.88 6.87
CA MET A 356 5.23 17.13 6.69
C MET A 356 4.49 18.03 5.70
N ALA A 357 4.44 19.35 5.96
CA ALA A 357 3.70 20.31 5.13
C ALA A 357 4.07 20.23 3.64
N VAL A 358 5.36 20.05 3.34
CA VAL A 358 5.90 19.89 1.97
C VAL A 358 5.32 18.66 1.24
N VAL A 359 4.84 17.66 1.97
CA VAL A 359 4.33 16.38 1.44
C VAL A 359 2.80 16.36 1.38
N PHE A 360 2.09 17.30 2.01
CA PHE A 360 0.61 17.36 2.01
C PHE A 360 0.02 17.32 0.59
N PRO A 361 0.53 18.10 -0.39
CA PRO A 361 0.06 18.03 -1.78
C PRO A 361 0.03 16.63 -2.37
N VAL A 362 1.00 15.78 -2.04
CA VAL A 362 1.11 14.42 -2.56
C VAL A 362 0.32 13.44 -1.70
N ARG A 363 0.38 13.59 -0.38
CA ARG A 363 -0.30 12.72 0.59
C ARG A 363 -1.80 12.79 0.46
N ASP A 364 -2.34 13.99 0.38
CA ASP A 364 -3.78 14.25 0.43
C ASP A 364 -4.45 13.93 -0.92
N ASN A 365 -3.65 13.84 -1.99
CA ASN A 365 -4.06 13.46 -3.33
C ASN A 365 -3.57 12.07 -3.76
N VAL A 366 -3.12 11.21 -2.84
CA VAL A 366 -2.48 9.94 -3.19
C VAL A 366 -3.38 9.01 -4.02
N LEU A 367 -4.70 9.04 -3.76
CA LEU A 367 -5.69 8.27 -4.51
C LEU A 367 -5.87 8.81 -5.93
N LEU A 368 -5.99 10.13 -6.09
CA LEU A 368 -6.00 10.79 -7.40
C LEU A 368 -4.71 10.51 -8.17
N ILE A 369 -3.54 10.58 -7.52
CA ILE A 369 -2.24 10.29 -8.13
C ILE A 369 -2.19 8.84 -8.63
N ALA A 370 -2.75 7.87 -7.90
CA ALA A 370 -2.85 6.49 -8.37
C ALA A 370 -3.80 6.37 -9.59
N ALA A 371 -4.93 7.09 -9.59
CA ALA A 371 -5.85 7.13 -10.73
C ALA A 371 -5.20 7.74 -11.98
N LEU A 372 -4.56 8.91 -11.85
CA LEU A 372 -3.79 9.57 -12.92
C LEU A 372 -2.61 8.71 -13.38
N GLY A 373 -1.95 8.04 -12.43
CA GLY A 373 -0.92 7.04 -12.69
C GLY A 373 -1.42 5.95 -13.63
N ALA A 374 -2.58 5.35 -13.32
CA ALA A 374 -3.18 4.32 -14.17
C ALA A 374 -3.57 4.87 -15.55
N ALA A 375 -4.24 6.04 -15.54
CA ALA A 375 -4.80 6.68 -16.71
C ALA A 375 -3.71 7.10 -17.72
N CYS A 376 -2.66 7.77 -17.25
CA CYS A 376 -1.76 8.54 -18.09
C CYS A 376 -0.31 8.05 -18.06
N ALA A 377 0.20 7.54 -16.94
CA ALA A 377 1.65 7.38 -16.73
C ALA A 377 2.15 5.92 -16.70
N ALA A 378 1.42 5.01 -16.06
CA ALA A 378 1.86 3.65 -15.79
C ALA A 378 2.20 2.91 -17.10
N PRO A 379 3.42 2.36 -17.27
CA PRO A 379 3.82 1.74 -18.52
C PRO A 379 3.33 0.28 -18.56
N PHE A 380 2.01 0.11 -18.74
CA PHE A 380 1.42 -1.22 -18.87
C PHE A 380 1.91 -1.90 -20.14
N LEU A 381 2.35 -3.14 -19.99
CA LEU A 381 2.88 -3.92 -21.10
C LEU A 381 1.75 -4.35 -22.04
N PRO A 382 1.93 -4.24 -23.37
CA PRO A 382 1.03 -4.86 -24.32
C PRO A 382 1.23 -6.39 -24.32
N ARG A 383 0.21 -7.13 -24.76
CA ARG A 383 0.25 -8.60 -24.89
C ARG A 383 1.23 -9.05 -25.96
N THR A 384 1.51 -8.20 -26.93
CA THR A 384 2.53 -8.40 -27.97
C THR A 384 3.97 -8.31 -27.45
N SER A 385 4.18 -7.81 -26.22
CA SER A 385 5.53 -7.74 -25.65
C SER A 385 6.09 -9.15 -25.39
N PRO A 386 7.36 -9.44 -25.73
CA PRO A 386 7.98 -10.73 -25.42
C PRO A 386 8.00 -11.00 -23.91
N TYR A 387 8.04 -9.94 -23.11
CA TYR A 387 8.02 -10.04 -21.65
C TYR A 387 6.61 -10.29 -21.09
N TRP A 388 5.53 -10.24 -21.87
CA TRP A 388 4.17 -10.41 -21.34
C TRP A 388 3.96 -11.79 -20.71
N GLN A 389 4.38 -12.85 -21.42
CA GLN A 389 4.27 -14.23 -20.97
C GLN A 389 5.52 -14.72 -20.25
N HIS A 390 6.70 -14.29 -20.72
CA HIS A 390 8.00 -14.71 -20.20
C HIS A 390 8.73 -13.51 -19.58
N PRO A 391 8.35 -13.08 -18.36
CA PRO A 391 9.10 -12.04 -17.66
C PRO A 391 10.52 -12.53 -17.37
N ILE A 392 11.47 -11.60 -17.30
CA ILE A 392 12.84 -11.94 -16.88
C ILE A 392 12.76 -12.54 -15.47
N PRO A 393 13.17 -13.81 -15.27
CA PRO A 393 13.03 -14.48 -13.99
C PRO A 393 13.83 -13.76 -12.92
N THR A 394 13.37 -13.90 -11.68
CA THR A 394 14.12 -13.38 -10.53
C THR A 394 15.24 -14.35 -10.20
N ASP A 395 16.48 -13.88 -10.23
CA ASP A 395 17.64 -14.71 -9.89
C ASP A 395 17.59 -15.07 -8.40
N HIS A 396 17.52 -16.37 -8.11
CA HIS A 396 17.55 -16.90 -6.76
C HIS A 396 18.88 -17.60 -6.50
N ALA A 397 19.45 -17.37 -5.31
CA ALA A 397 20.59 -18.14 -4.84
C ALA A 397 20.19 -19.60 -4.60
N ALA A 398 21.12 -20.53 -4.85
CA ALA A 398 20.94 -21.91 -4.44
C ALA A 398 20.81 -21.97 -2.91
N PRO A 399 19.81 -22.68 -2.35
CA PRO A 399 19.66 -22.81 -0.91
C PRO A 399 20.90 -23.53 -0.36
N VAL A 400 21.62 -22.86 0.54
CA VAL A 400 22.69 -23.51 1.30
C VAL A 400 22.02 -24.41 2.35
N ALA A 401 22.48 -25.65 2.48
CA ALA A 401 22.00 -26.56 3.51
C ALA A 401 22.12 -25.89 4.89
N ALA A 402 20.97 -25.64 5.51
CA ALA A 402 20.94 -25.15 6.88
C ALA A 402 21.45 -26.27 7.80
N ARG A 403 22.13 -25.90 8.89
CA ARG A 403 22.61 -26.87 9.90
C ARG A 403 21.46 -27.75 10.43
N TRP A 404 20.22 -27.26 10.37
CA TRP A 404 19.00 -27.91 10.84
C TRP A 404 18.02 -28.25 9.69
N GLY A 405 18.53 -28.78 8.57
CA GLY A 405 17.71 -29.09 7.38
C GLY A 405 16.63 -30.18 7.56
N ARG A 406 16.56 -30.84 8.73
CA ARG A 406 15.51 -31.82 9.06
C ARG A 406 14.20 -31.19 9.54
N VAL A 407 14.20 -29.89 9.86
CA VAL A 407 12.97 -29.17 10.25
C VAL A 407 12.23 -28.77 8.97
N PRO A 408 10.98 -29.22 8.74
CA PRO A 408 10.27 -29.04 7.47
C PRO A 408 10.01 -27.56 7.10
N LEU A 409 10.20 -26.64 8.05
CA LEU A 409 9.99 -25.21 7.88
C LEU A 409 11.25 -24.43 7.44
N LEU A 410 12.44 -25.06 7.35
CA LEU A 410 13.71 -24.34 7.19
C LEU A 410 14.62 -24.91 6.09
N PRO A 411 15.26 -24.06 5.26
CA PRO A 411 14.94 -22.66 4.97
C PRO A 411 13.82 -22.55 3.93
N PHE A 412 12.76 -21.78 4.22
CA PHE A 412 11.61 -21.63 3.30
C PHE A 412 11.75 -20.42 2.35
N TRP A 413 12.51 -19.38 2.71
CA TRP A 413 12.73 -18.22 1.83
C TRP A 413 13.92 -18.41 0.89
N ARG A 414 13.65 -18.40 -0.41
CA ARG A 414 14.71 -18.35 -1.44
C ARG A 414 15.28 -16.94 -1.52
N ARG A 415 16.60 -16.82 -1.34
CA ARG A 415 17.28 -15.52 -1.42
C ARG A 415 17.31 -14.99 -2.84
N VAL A 416 16.78 -13.80 -3.03
CA VAL A 416 16.77 -13.08 -4.31
C VAL A 416 18.07 -12.28 -4.45
N LEU A 417 18.77 -12.47 -5.56
CA LEU A 417 20.05 -11.80 -5.85
C LEU A 417 19.85 -10.39 -6.45
N SER A 418 18.72 -10.17 -7.13
CA SER A 418 18.43 -8.90 -7.78
C SER A 418 18.02 -7.82 -6.77
N ARG A 419 18.34 -6.56 -7.12
CA ARG A 419 17.86 -5.37 -6.39
C ARG A 419 16.34 -5.38 -6.22
N PRO A 420 15.82 -5.18 -5.00
CA PRO A 420 14.39 -4.98 -4.81
C PRO A 420 13.94 -3.68 -5.46
N ASN A 421 12.64 -3.53 -5.70
CA ASN A 421 12.12 -2.29 -6.25
C ASN A 421 12.12 -1.21 -5.16
N LEU A 422 12.80 -0.08 -5.42
CA LEU A 422 12.96 1.00 -4.44
C LEU A 422 11.63 1.50 -3.89
N LEU A 423 10.62 1.68 -4.74
CA LEU A 423 9.31 2.19 -4.32
C LEU A 423 8.65 1.24 -3.31
N LEU A 424 8.70 -0.07 -3.56
CA LEU A 424 8.15 -1.05 -2.62
C LEU A 424 8.94 -1.10 -1.31
N GLU A 425 10.26 -0.95 -1.34
CA GLU A 425 11.08 -0.89 -0.13
C GLU A 425 10.76 0.36 0.70
N LEU A 426 10.65 1.53 0.06
CA LEU A 426 10.28 2.78 0.74
C LEU A 426 8.87 2.71 1.33
N LEU A 427 7.90 2.18 0.58
CA LEU A 427 6.54 1.98 1.08
C LEU A 427 6.50 0.96 2.23
N LEU A 428 7.24 -0.15 2.12
CA LEU A 428 7.35 -1.14 3.20
C LEU A 428 7.91 -0.51 4.47
N ILE A 429 9.04 0.19 4.37
CA ILE A 429 9.66 0.88 5.52
C ILE A 429 8.67 1.88 6.12
N ARG A 430 8.00 2.69 5.30
CA ARG A 430 7.09 3.73 5.78
C ARG A 430 5.83 3.17 6.44
N VAL A 431 5.23 2.13 5.87
CA VAL A 431 4.04 1.46 6.41
C VAL A 431 4.39 0.72 7.69
N VAL A 432 5.50 -0.02 7.73
CA VAL A 432 5.96 -0.71 8.94
C VAL A 432 6.29 0.29 10.04
N TYR A 433 6.97 1.39 9.72
CA TYR A 433 7.23 2.47 10.68
C TYR A 433 5.94 3.09 11.22
N SER A 434 4.95 3.34 10.36
CA SER A 434 3.65 3.86 10.79
C SER A 434 2.89 2.88 11.68
N ALA A 435 2.88 1.60 11.32
CA ALA A 435 2.26 0.56 12.11
C ALA A 435 2.95 0.45 13.49
N TYR A 436 4.27 0.46 13.49
CA TYR A 436 5.09 0.50 14.70
C TYR A 436 4.75 1.70 15.59
N SER A 437 4.66 2.92 15.02
CA SER A 437 4.32 4.11 15.82
C SER A 437 2.92 4.03 16.41
N HIS A 438 1.92 3.54 15.66
CA HIS A 438 0.56 3.37 16.17
C HIS A 438 0.46 2.31 17.27
N VAL A 439 1.11 1.15 17.10
CA VAL A 439 1.10 0.10 18.13
C VAL A 439 1.84 0.56 19.38
N ARG A 440 2.97 1.26 19.23
CA ARG A 440 3.72 1.83 20.36
C ARG A 440 2.88 2.86 21.15
N LEU A 441 2.10 3.68 20.45
CA LEU A 441 1.16 4.62 21.07
C LEU A 441 -0.01 3.90 21.75
N ALA A 442 -0.54 2.82 21.17
CA ALA A 442 -1.63 2.05 21.77
C ALA A 442 -1.18 1.23 23.00
N ALA A 443 0.11 0.94 23.12
CA ALA A 443 0.71 0.21 24.23
C ALA A 443 0.87 1.03 25.53
N THR A 444 0.12 2.12 25.70
CA THR A 444 0.15 2.97 26.90
C THR A 444 -0.45 2.23 28.10
N VAL A 445 0.38 1.51 28.83
CA VAL A 445 0.08 1.05 30.19
C VAL A 445 0.29 2.23 31.15
N GLY A 446 -0.47 2.27 32.25
CA GLY A 446 -0.43 3.37 33.22
C GLY A 446 0.96 3.61 33.80
N ARG A 447 1.32 4.90 33.98
CA ARG A 447 2.59 5.39 34.56
C ARG A 447 3.10 4.56 35.75
N ALA A 448 2.19 4.20 36.67
CA ALA A 448 2.52 3.42 37.87
C ALA A 448 3.14 2.04 37.55
N THR A 449 2.66 1.35 36.52
CA THR A 449 3.22 0.06 36.10
C THR A 449 4.62 0.22 35.53
N ALA A 450 4.83 1.25 34.70
CA ALA A 450 6.13 1.52 34.09
C ALA A 450 7.19 1.92 35.13
N GLU A 451 6.82 2.74 36.11
CA GLU A 451 7.70 3.08 37.25
C GLU A 451 7.99 1.85 38.13
N HIS A 452 7.03 0.95 38.31
CA HIS A 452 7.25 -0.30 39.04
C HIS A 452 8.29 -1.18 38.34
N HIS A 453 8.15 -1.39 37.02
CA HIS A 453 9.15 -2.11 36.24
C HIS A 453 10.51 -1.39 36.22
N GLY A 454 10.53 -0.05 36.20
CA GLY A 454 11.74 0.75 36.34
C GLY A 454 12.48 0.47 37.66
N ARG A 455 11.75 0.39 38.79
CA ARG A 455 12.34 -0.01 40.08
C ARG A 455 12.86 -1.44 40.05
N GLN A 456 12.13 -2.38 39.44
CA GLN A 456 12.59 -3.77 39.32
C GLN A 456 13.92 -3.86 38.57
N VAL A 457 14.06 -3.15 37.45
CA VAL A 457 15.31 -3.08 36.68
C VAL A 457 16.42 -2.44 37.49
N HIS A 458 16.15 -1.32 38.16
CA HIS A 458 17.14 -0.65 39.00
C HIS A 458 17.65 -1.55 40.15
N THR A 459 16.74 -2.25 40.84
CA THR A 459 17.13 -3.22 41.89
C THR A 459 17.95 -4.37 41.33
N LEU A 460 17.64 -4.84 40.12
CA LEU A 460 18.41 -5.88 39.46
C LEU A 460 19.81 -5.39 39.06
N GLU A 461 19.94 -4.16 38.57
CA GLU A 461 21.24 -3.54 38.28
C GLU A 461 22.10 -3.38 39.52
N GLN A 462 21.52 -2.91 40.63
CA GLN A 462 22.19 -2.83 41.93
C GLN A 462 22.66 -4.21 42.41
N TRP A 463 21.82 -5.24 42.25
CA TRP A 463 22.20 -6.62 42.58
C TRP A 463 23.34 -7.15 41.70
N LEU A 464 23.42 -6.70 40.44
CA LEU A 464 24.52 -6.99 39.51
C LEU A 464 25.73 -6.06 39.71
N HIS A 465 25.70 -5.13 40.65
CA HIS A 465 26.71 -4.09 40.87
C HIS A 465 26.95 -3.19 39.64
N ILE A 466 25.88 -2.88 38.91
CA ILE A 466 25.86 -1.91 37.81
C ILE A 466 25.28 -0.61 38.37
N ASP A 467 26.15 0.33 38.76
CA ASP A 467 25.76 1.63 39.35
C ASP A 467 26.39 2.82 38.59
N ILE A 468 26.57 2.68 37.27
CA ILE A 468 27.28 3.67 36.45
C ILE A 468 26.40 4.80 35.96
N GLU A 469 25.09 4.59 35.87
CA GLU A 469 24.13 5.48 35.24
C GLU A 469 24.10 6.85 35.91
N HIS A 470 24.01 6.86 37.24
CA HIS A 470 23.90 8.10 38.01
C HIS A 470 25.19 8.91 37.90
N TRP A 471 26.35 8.27 38.08
CA TRP A 471 27.65 8.92 37.93
C TRP A 471 27.85 9.50 36.52
N ALA A 472 27.57 8.71 35.49
CA ALA A 472 27.76 9.13 34.11
C ALA A 472 26.86 10.31 33.73
N ASN A 473 25.59 10.29 34.18
CA ASN A 473 24.65 11.38 33.93
C ASN A 473 25.11 12.69 34.57
N HIS A 474 25.44 12.68 35.87
CA HIS A 474 25.90 13.88 36.58
C HIS A 474 27.24 14.39 36.06
N ALA A 475 28.20 13.51 35.76
CA ALA A 475 29.50 13.90 35.21
C ALA A 475 29.37 14.57 33.82
N VAL A 476 28.47 14.09 32.97
CA VAL A 476 28.25 14.68 31.63
C VAL A 476 27.51 16.01 31.72
N VAL A 477 26.58 16.17 32.67
CA VAL A 477 25.84 17.42 32.90
C VAL A 477 26.78 18.57 33.23
N GLU A 478 27.83 18.32 34.01
CA GLU A 478 28.82 19.33 34.40
C GLU A 478 29.72 19.80 33.24
N VAL A 479 29.74 19.08 32.11
CA VAL A 479 30.60 19.36 30.96
C VAL A 479 29.76 19.72 29.73
N PRO A 480 29.51 21.02 29.46
CA PRO A 480 28.50 21.45 28.47
C PRO A 480 28.71 20.92 27.05
N TRP A 481 29.97 20.85 26.58
CA TRP A 481 30.25 20.34 25.23
C TRP A 481 29.99 18.83 25.12
N LEU A 482 30.26 18.08 26.19
CA LEU A 482 30.07 16.63 26.24
C LEU A 482 28.58 16.29 26.32
N ARG A 483 27.83 17.05 27.12
CA ARG A 483 26.36 17.03 27.13
C ARG A 483 25.80 17.30 25.73
N GLY A 484 26.20 18.41 25.09
CA GLY A 484 25.73 18.76 23.75
C GLY A 484 26.06 17.68 22.71
N PHE A 485 27.23 17.05 22.81
CA PHE A 485 27.59 15.91 21.97
C PHE A 485 26.65 14.72 22.16
N PHE A 486 26.44 14.27 23.41
CA PHE A 486 25.58 13.11 23.68
C PHE A 486 24.11 13.37 23.37
N ASP A 487 23.59 14.58 23.65
CA ASP A 487 22.22 14.98 23.31
C ASP A 487 22.01 14.97 21.79
N TYR A 488 22.95 15.52 21.03
CA TYR A 488 22.91 15.51 19.55
C TYR A 488 23.06 14.11 18.98
N TYR A 489 23.97 13.32 19.54
CA TYR A 489 24.23 11.95 19.10
C TYR A 489 23.01 11.06 19.30
N TYR A 490 22.44 11.11 20.51
CA TYR A 490 21.21 10.42 20.90
C TYR A 490 20.07 10.76 19.93
N SER A 491 19.86 12.04 19.65
CA SER A 491 18.72 12.51 18.84
C SER A 491 18.84 12.19 17.33
N THR A 492 20.06 12.04 16.80
CA THR A 492 20.28 12.10 15.34
C THR A 492 20.82 10.80 14.72
N PHE A 493 21.88 10.23 15.29
CA PHE A 493 22.69 9.22 14.59
C PHE A 493 22.01 7.87 14.43
N HIS A 494 21.11 7.53 15.36
CA HIS A 494 20.38 6.27 15.33
C HIS A 494 19.42 6.14 14.14
N PHE A 495 19.03 7.24 13.47
CA PHE A 495 18.28 7.20 12.20
C PHE A 495 19.19 7.28 10.97
N ILE A 496 20.17 8.20 10.98
CA ILE A 496 21.00 8.49 9.81
C ILE A 496 21.89 7.29 9.45
N VAL A 497 22.54 6.67 10.44
CA VAL A 497 23.53 5.61 10.19
C VAL A 497 22.89 4.34 9.62
N PRO A 498 21.79 3.80 10.17
CA PRO A 498 21.13 2.63 9.56
C PRO A 498 20.66 2.91 8.13
N LEU A 499 20.07 4.08 7.86
CA LEU A 499 19.62 4.46 6.52
C LEU A 499 20.79 4.58 5.54
N ALA A 500 21.92 5.15 5.96
CA ALA A 500 23.13 5.23 5.14
C ALA A 500 23.68 3.84 4.79
N ILE A 501 23.76 2.93 5.76
CA ILE A 501 24.17 1.54 5.52
C ILE A 501 23.22 0.86 4.54
N LEU A 502 21.90 0.97 4.76
CA LEU A 502 20.90 0.40 3.86
C LEU A 502 21.01 0.99 2.44
N GLY A 503 21.23 2.29 2.29
CA GLY A 503 21.42 2.95 1.00
C GLY A 503 22.67 2.46 0.26
N VAL A 504 23.80 2.36 0.96
CA VAL A 504 25.05 1.83 0.38
C VAL A 504 24.88 0.37 -0.04
N LEU A 505 24.25 -0.46 0.79
CA LEU A 505 24.01 -1.87 0.46
C LEU A 505 23.00 -2.04 -0.68
N TYR A 506 21.97 -1.19 -0.75
CA TYR A 506 20.99 -1.22 -1.84
C TYR A 506 21.67 -1.01 -3.20
N VAL A 507 22.65 -0.09 -3.27
CA VAL A 507 23.39 0.21 -4.51
C VAL A 507 24.49 -0.82 -4.78
N ARG A 508 25.31 -1.15 -3.78
CA ARG A 508 26.55 -1.91 -3.98
C ARG A 508 26.43 -3.41 -3.72
N ARG A 509 25.52 -3.86 -2.85
CA ARG A 509 25.37 -5.26 -2.45
C ARG A 509 23.89 -5.67 -2.26
N PRO A 510 23.09 -5.75 -3.34
CA PRO A 510 21.64 -5.99 -3.23
C PRO A 510 21.25 -7.30 -2.54
N ALA A 511 22.07 -8.33 -2.66
CA ALA A 511 21.83 -9.62 -1.99
C ALA A 511 22.03 -9.52 -0.46
N ASP A 512 23.06 -8.80 0.00
CA ASP A 512 23.27 -8.54 1.43
C ASP A 512 22.21 -7.58 1.97
N TYR A 513 21.81 -6.56 1.18
CA TYR A 513 20.77 -5.59 1.57
C TYR A 513 19.50 -6.27 2.08
N ARG A 514 18.94 -7.26 1.35
CA ARG A 514 17.67 -7.90 1.75
C ARG A 514 17.78 -8.67 3.06
N TRP A 515 18.92 -9.31 3.28
CA TRP A 515 19.20 -10.08 4.50
C TRP A 515 19.35 -9.14 5.69
N VAL A 516 20.21 -8.14 5.54
CA VAL A 516 20.46 -7.09 6.54
C VAL A 516 19.18 -6.32 6.86
N ARG A 517 18.42 -5.87 5.86
CA ARG A 517 17.11 -5.20 6.03
C ARG A 517 16.08 -6.06 6.79
N SER A 518 16.02 -7.37 6.50
CA SER A 518 15.08 -8.25 7.20
C SER A 518 15.44 -8.40 8.67
N SER A 519 16.73 -8.48 9.01
CA SER A 519 17.18 -8.60 10.40
C SER A 519 16.82 -7.39 11.26
N ILE A 520 17.02 -6.16 10.77
CA ILE A 520 16.58 -4.95 11.49
C ILE A 520 15.06 -4.86 11.57
N GLY A 521 14.34 -5.29 10.52
CA GLY A 521 12.89 -5.37 10.53
C GLY A 521 12.37 -6.30 11.63
N PHE A 522 12.93 -7.50 11.75
CA PHE A 522 12.57 -8.43 12.82
C PHE A 522 12.96 -7.92 14.20
N ALA A 523 14.16 -7.34 14.36
CA ALA A 523 14.57 -6.74 15.63
C ALA A 523 13.59 -5.66 16.09
N THR A 524 13.13 -4.79 15.19
CA THR A 524 12.14 -3.74 15.51
C THR A 524 10.77 -4.33 15.88
N ILE A 525 10.31 -5.39 15.21
CA ILE A 525 9.06 -6.07 15.57
C ILE A 525 9.18 -6.73 16.95
N LEU A 526 10.29 -7.39 17.24
CA LEU A 526 10.55 -8.01 18.54
C LEU A 526 10.63 -6.97 19.66
N ALA A 527 11.25 -5.81 19.39
CA ALA A 527 11.27 -4.70 20.32
C ALA A 527 9.86 -4.16 20.63
N LEU A 528 8.98 -4.08 19.62
CA LEU A 528 7.59 -3.69 19.81
C LEU A 528 6.83 -4.65 20.72
N VAL A 529 7.06 -5.96 20.58
CA VAL A 529 6.53 -6.97 21.52
C VAL A 529 7.07 -6.74 22.93
N GLY A 530 8.36 -6.43 23.06
CA GLY A 530 8.98 -6.05 24.33
C GLY A 530 8.30 -4.85 24.99
N PHE A 531 8.09 -3.76 24.25
CA PHE A 531 7.40 -2.56 24.76
C PHE A 531 5.98 -2.84 25.22
N TRP A 532 5.27 -3.74 24.55
CA TRP A 532 3.90 -4.09 24.90
C TRP A 532 3.83 -4.99 26.13
N LEU A 533 4.76 -5.93 26.29
CA LEU A 533 4.80 -6.86 27.41
C LEU A 533 5.43 -6.27 28.68
N TYR A 534 6.37 -5.34 28.53
CA TYR A 534 7.16 -4.80 29.64
C TYR A 534 7.36 -3.27 29.48
N PRO A 535 6.30 -2.47 29.67
CA PRO A 535 6.40 -1.02 29.70
C PRO A 535 7.33 -0.59 30.84
N LEU A 536 8.32 0.24 30.57
CA LEU A 536 9.40 0.57 31.50
C LEU A 536 9.65 2.07 31.52
N ALA A 537 9.65 2.64 32.73
CA ALA A 537 10.08 4.01 32.95
C ALA A 537 11.62 4.12 32.86
N PRO A 538 12.15 5.05 32.05
CA PRO A 538 13.57 5.35 31.98
C PRO A 538 14.07 6.08 33.24
N PRO A 539 15.40 6.10 33.51
CA PRO A 539 15.96 6.71 34.72
C PRO A 539 15.50 8.16 34.95
N ARG A 540 15.47 8.99 33.90
CA ARG A 540 15.03 10.39 33.96
C ARG A 540 13.57 10.60 34.39
N LEU A 541 12.72 9.57 34.29
CA LEU A 541 11.31 9.61 34.69
C LEU A 541 11.06 8.93 36.05
N MET A 542 12.10 8.44 36.71
CA MET A 542 11.98 7.78 38.01
C MET A 542 11.93 8.78 39.16
N PRO A 543 10.85 8.79 39.96
CA PRO A 543 10.76 9.67 41.12
C PRO A 543 11.77 9.27 42.19
N GLY A 544 12.48 10.25 42.77
CA GLY A 544 13.36 10.06 43.92
C GLY A 544 14.76 9.52 43.63
N LEU A 545 15.13 9.28 42.36
CA LEU A 545 16.45 8.75 41.99
C LEU A 545 17.47 9.81 41.53
N GLY A 546 17.08 11.08 41.39
CA GLY A 546 18.02 12.18 41.16
C GLY A 546 18.64 12.29 39.76
N PHE A 547 18.11 11.59 38.75
CA PHE A 547 18.57 11.70 37.37
C PHE A 547 18.14 13.00 36.69
N ILE A 548 18.98 13.52 35.80
CA ILE A 548 18.77 14.77 35.05
C ILE A 548 18.46 14.44 33.58
N ASP A 549 17.31 14.90 33.07
CA ASP A 549 17.00 14.85 31.63
C ASP A 549 17.79 15.95 30.89
N THR A 550 18.87 15.56 30.24
CA THR A 550 19.72 16.49 29.49
C THR A 550 19.11 16.90 28.15
N VAL A 551 18.30 16.01 27.55
CA VAL A 551 17.76 16.15 26.19
C VAL A 551 16.54 17.08 26.15
N HIS A 552 15.67 16.99 27.16
CA HIS A 552 14.41 17.76 27.22
C HIS A 552 14.40 18.81 28.33
N GLY A 553 15.47 18.94 29.11
CA GLY A 553 15.56 19.88 30.23
C GLY A 553 14.79 19.42 31.48
N VAL A 554 14.72 20.28 32.51
CA VAL A 554 14.07 19.96 33.79
C VAL A 554 12.58 19.71 33.57
N GLN A 555 12.13 18.49 33.89
CA GLN A 555 10.76 18.06 33.68
C GLN A 555 9.90 18.35 34.93
N ASP A 556 8.80 19.08 34.75
CA ASP A 556 7.75 19.17 35.74
C ASP A 556 6.86 17.91 35.65
N PHE A 557 6.92 17.04 36.65
CA PHE A 557 6.15 15.80 36.68
C PHE A 557 4.62 16.00 36.78
N ALA A 558 4.15 17.23 37.04
CA ALA A 558 2.74 17.61 37.00
C ALA A 558 2.32 18.20 35.64
N LYS A 559 3.25 18.79 34.88
CA LYS A 559 3.02 19.35 33.52
C LYS A 559 4.28 19.24 32.64
N PRO A 560 4.60 18.05 32.14
CA PRO A 560 5.86 17.87 31.45
C PRO A 560 5.81 18.40 30.00
N ASP A 561 6.88 19.06 29.56
CA ASP A 561 7.08 19.53 28.19
C ASP A 561 8.15 18.69 27.49
N TYR A 562 7.72 18.03 26.42
CA TYR A 562 8.51 17.04 25.72
C TYR A 562 8.78 17.40 24.26
N GLY A 563 8.34 18.58 23.80
CA GLY A 563 8.42 18.96 22.38
C GLY A 563 7.41 18.23 21.47
N THR A 564 7.15 18.82 20.31
CA THR A 564 6.04 18.45 19.38
C THR A 564 6.23 17.13 18.63
N LEU A 565 7.46 16.62 18.52
CA LEU A 565 7.76 15.32 17.90
C LEU A 565 7.69 14.14 18.90
N THR A 566 7.93 14.41 20.18
CA THR A 566 8.06 13.43 21.26
C THR A 566 6.75 13.21 22.01
N SER A 567 5.82 14.17 21.96
CA SER A 567 4.41 14.00 22.35
C SER A 567 3.66 12.93 21.53
N MET A 568 4.21 12.54 20.37
CA MET A 568 3.72 11.44 19.53
C MET A 568 4.40 10.09 19.83
N THR A 569 5.19 9.96 20.90
CA THR A 569 5.89 8.72 21.26
C THR A 569 5.65 8.31 22.71
N ASN A 570 5.48 7.01 22.97
CA ASN A 570 5.34 6.47 24.33
C ASN A 570 6.70 6.53 25.06
N GLN A 571 6.78 7.38 26.09
CA GLN A 571 7.99 7.65 26.86
C GLN A 571 8.30 6.58 27.91
N TYR A 572 7.31 5.77 28.26
CA TYR A 572 7.41 4.64 29.18
C TYR A 572 7.74 3.32 28.45
N ALA A 573 8.44 3.42 27.32
CA ALA A 573 8.85 2.29 26.49
C ALA A 573 10.38 2.27 26.35
N ALA A 574 11.08 2.18 27.49
CA ALA A 574 12.53 2.19 27.54
C ALA A 574 13.17 0.82 27.21
N MET A 575 12.57 -0.30 27.63
CA MET A 575 13.09 -1.65 27.38
C MET A 575 12.33 -2.35 26.24
N PRO A 576 13.00 -2.91 25.22
CA PRO A 576 14.45 -2.87 24.94
C PRO A 576 14.90 -1.56 24.26
N SER A 577 16.16 -1.15 24.46
CA SER A 577 16.69 0.06 23.83
C SER A 577 16.90 -0.13 22.33
N LEU A 578 16.00 0.45 21.51
CA LEU A 578 16.14 0.45 20.05
C LEU A 578 17.25 1.38 19.54
N HIS A 579 17.58 2.44 20.27
CA HIS A 579 18.74 3.29 19.95
C HIS A 579 20.00 2.43 19.91
N PHE A 580 20.27 1.71 21.00
CA PHE A 580 21.39 0.78 21.07
C PHE A 580 21.22 -0.42 20.13
N GLY A 581 20.01 -0.97 20.01
CA GLY A 581 19.76 -2.10 19.11
C GLY A 581 20.11 -1.77 17.65
N TRP A 582 19.66 -0.62 17.13
CA TRP A 582 19.96 -0.23 15.75
C TRP A 582 21.43 0.12 15.55
N SER A 583 22.10 0.76 16.52
CA SER A 583 23.53 1.04 16.42
C SER A 583 24.39 -0.22 16.54
N LEU A 584 24.01 -1.18 17.37
CA LEU A 584 24.64 -2.49 17.47
C LEU A 584 24.49 -3.25 16.17
N TRP A 585 23.28 -3.24 15.60
CA TRP A 585 23.04 -3.80 14.27
C TRP A 585 23.94 -3.17 13.22
N CYS A 586 24.10 -1.83 13.21
CA CYS A 586 25.02 -1.13 12.31
C CYS A 586 26.45 -1.63 12.49
N GLY A 587 26.93 -1.73 13.74
CA GLY A 587 28.27 -2.21 14.06
C GLY A 587 28.50 -3.65 13.60
N VAL A 588 27.57 -4.56 13.88
CA VAL A 588 27.60 -5.96 13.43
C VAL A 588 27.65 -6.03 11.90
N VAL A 589 26.78 -5.28 11.20
CA VAL A 589 26.75 -5.24 9.74
C VAL A 589 28.08 -4.74 9.17
N ILE A 590 28.63 -3.65 9.72
CA ILE A 590 29.91 -3.10 9.28
C ILE A 590 31.04 -4.11 9.50
N VAL A 591 31.12 -4.73 10.69
CA VAL A 591 32.13 -5.76 11.00
C VAL A 591 32.05 -6.94 10.03
N MET A 592 30.83 -7.36 9.68
CA MET A 592 30.57 -8.47 8.77
C MET A 592 30.86 -8.16 7.30
N LEU A 593 30.69 -6.90 6.86
CA LEU A 593 30.68 -6.52 5.44
C LEU A 593 31.89 -5.70 4.99
N ALA A 594 32.48 -4.92 5.91
CA ALA A 594 33.53 -3.97 5.59
C ALA A 594 34.88 -4.68 5.37
N PRO A 595 35.62 -4.30 4.31
CA PRO A 595 36.88 -4.95 3.97
C PRO A 595 38.06 -4.52 4.87
N LYS A 596 38.06 -3.29 5.39
CA LYS A 596 39.20 -2.70 6.10
C LYS A 596 38.99 -2.69 7.61
N MET A 597 40.06 -2.92 8.38
CA MET A 597 40.00 -2.98 9.86
C MET A 597 39.55 -1.66 10.49
N TRP A 598 40.00 -0.51 9.97
CA TRP A 598 39.57 0.80 10.49
C TRP A 598 38.06 1.03 10.33
N MET A 599 37.44 0.49 9.28
CA MET A 599 35.99 0.58 9.09
C MET A 599 35.25 -0.26 10.15
N LYS A 600 35.81 -1.42 10.51
CA LYS A 600 35.25 -2.28 11.57
C LYS A 600 35.37 -1.60 12.93
N ALA A 601 36.51 -0.98 13.21
CA ALA A 601 36.70 -0.17 14.41
C ALA A 601 35.66 0.97 14.47
N LEU A 602 35.50 1.74 13.39
CA LEU A 602 34.49 2.79 13.31
C LEU A 602 33.07 2.26 13.49
N GLY A 603 32.77 1.09 12.91
CA GLY A 603 31.48 0.42 13.09
C GLY A 603 31.19 0.03 14.54
N LEU A 604 32.21 -0.38 15.31
CA LEU A 604 32.08 -0.72 16.73
C LEU A 604 32.07 0.51 17.65
N LEU A 605 32.66 1.63 17.23
CA LEU A 605 32.56 2.89 17.96
C LEU A 605 31.12 3.43 18.00
N HIS A 606 30.31 3.17 16.97
CA HIS A 606 28.93 3.65 16.92
C HIS A 606 28.02 3.09 18.03
N PRO A 607 27.90 1.76 18.24
CA PRO A 607 27.15 1.22 19.37
C PRO A 607 27.77 1.60 20.73
N LEU A 608 29.09 1.74 20.81
CA LEU A 608 29.76 2.22 22.03
C LEU A 608 29.31 3.63 22.40
N PHE A 609 29.39 4.59 21.47
CA PHE A 609 28.89 5.94 21.73
C PHE A 609 27.39 5.98 21.98
N THR A 610 26.62 5.08 21.36
CA THR A 610 25.18 5.02 21.61
C THR A 610 24.86 4.54 23.02
N VAL A 611 25.52 3.49 23.52
CA VAL A 611 25.31 3.05 24.91
C VAL A 611 25.76 4.12 25.91
N SER A 612 26.88 4.79 25.64
CA SER A 612 27.30 5.94 26.46
C SER A 612 26.28 7.07 26.43
N ALA A 613 25.71 7.39 25.25
CA ALA A 613 24.72 8.46 25.11
C ALA A 613 23.42 8.14 25.87
N ILE A 614 22.87 6.93 25.75
CA ILE A 614 21.59 6.61 26.40
C ILE A 614 21.71 6.58 27.93
N VAL A 615 22.89 6.20 28.45
CA VAL A 615 23.19 6.19 29.89
C VAL A 615 23.45 7.62 30.38
N ALA A 616 24.33 8.37 29.70
CA ALA A 616 24.67 9.75 30.06
C ALA A 616 23.47 10.70 30.02
N THR A 617 22.52 10.46 29.11
CA THR A 617 21.29 11.28 28.99
C THR A 617 20.15 10.78 29.87
N ALA A 618 20.38 9.76 30.72
CA ALA A 618 19.37 9.11 31.56
C ALA A 618 18.13 8.62 30.79
N ASN A 619 18.32 8.29 29.50
CA ASN A 619 17.23 7.87 28.63
C ASN A 619 16.91 6.37 28.70
N HIS A 620 17.86 5.57 29.16
CA HIS A 620 17.74 4.11 29.30
C HIS A 620 18.62 3.61 30.45
N TRP A 621 18.24 2.47 31.02
CA TRP A 621 19.08 1.66 31.91
C TRP A 621 20.12 0.88 31.11
N VAL A 622 21.19 0.40 31.74
CA VAL A 622 22.18 -0.47 31.06
C VAL A 622 21.53 -1.79 30.63
N LEU A 623 20.61 -2.35 31.42
CA LEU A 623 19.86 -3.56 31.06
C LEU A 623 18.93 -3.35 29.86
N ASP A 624 18.49 -2.12 29.57
CA ASP A 624 17.75 -1.84 28.33
C ASP A 624 18.63 -2.08 27.10
N ALA A 625 19.94 -1.78 27.19
CA ALA A 625 20.91 -2.06 26.13
C ALA A 625 21.10 -3.58 25.96
N VAL A 626 21.10 -4.35 27.05
CA VAL A 626 21.11 -5.82 26.99
C VAL A 626 19.85 -6.35 26.28
N GLY A 627 18.68 -5.81 26.60
CA GLY A 627 17.44 -6.09 25.87
C GLY A 627 17.55 -5.74 24.38
N GLY A 628 18.16 -4.60 24.06
CA GLY A 628 18.46 -4.17 22.69
C GLY A 628 19.35 -5.17 21.94
N ALA A 629 20.41 -5.67 22.59
CA ALA A 629 21.28 -6.71 22.03
C ALA A 629 20.52 -8.01 21.79
N ALA A 630 19.67 -8.43 22.73
CA ALA A 630 18.87 -9.64 22.62
C ALA A 630 17.93 -9.60 21.40
N VAL A 631 17.20 -8.49 21.20
CA VAL A 631 16.29 -8.37 20.04
C VAL A 631 17.03 -8.31 18.71
N VAL A 632 18.23 -7.72 18.66
CA VAL A 632 19.07 -7.72 17.45
C VAL A 632 19.60 -9.12 17.15
N ALA A 633 20.08 -9.85 18.16
CA ALA A 633 20.54 -11.22 18.02
C ALA A 633 19.42 -12.14 17.55
N LEU A 634 18.21 -12.02 18.13
CA LEU A 634 17.02 -12.74 17.69
C LEU A 634 16.59 -12.33 16.27
N GLY A 635 16.70 -11.05 15.90
CA GLY A 635 16.41 -10.58 14.54
C GLY A 635 17.32 -11.21 13.49
N PHE A 636 18.63 -11.29 13.77
CA PHE A 636 19.58 -12.03 12.92
C PHE A 636 19.33 -13.53 12.94
N GLY A 637 19.03 -14.12 14.10
CA GLY A 637 18.71 -15.53 14.28
C GLY A 637 17.48 -15.95 13.48
N LEU A 638 16.40 -15.18 13.56
CA LEU A 638 15.18 -15.41 12.79
C LEU A 638 15.46 -15.26 11.28
N THR A 639 16.23 -14.24 10.88
CA THR A 639 16.62 -14.11 9.47
C THR A 639 17.43 -15.32 8.98
N TYR A 640 18.35 -15.84 9.80
CA TYR A 640 19.16 -17.02 9.50
C TYR A 640 18.28 -18.28 9.37
N VAL A 641 17.36 -18.48 10.30
CA VAL A 641 16.40 -19.59 10.33
C VAL A 641 15.56 -19.54 9.04
N LEU A 642 14.93 -18.41 8.75
CA LEU A 642 14.00 -18.26 7.63
C LEU A 642 14.67 -18.26 6.24
N SER A 643 15.86 -17.66 6.12
CA SER A 643 16.55 -17.43 4.82
C SER A 643 17.83 -18.24 4.62
N GLY A 644 18.28 -19.00 5.63
CA GLY A 644 19.55 -19.72 5.63
C GLY A 644 20.80 -18.87 5.91
N PRO A 645 22.00 -19.47 5.86
CA PRO A 645 23.28 -18.83 6.21
C PRO A 645 23.73 -17.78 5.18
N ARG A 646 24.30 -16.65 5.61
CA ARG A 646 24.68 -15.52 4.71
C ARG A 646 25.48 -15.90 3.45
N ARG A 647 26.45 -16.82 3.53
CA ARG A 647 27.28 -17.21 2.37
C ARG A 647 26.40 -17.75 1.24
N LEU A 648 26.56 -17.20 0.04
CA LEU A 648 25.83 -17.63 -1.16
C LEU A 648 26.71 -18.59 -1.95
N ARG A 649 26.16 -19.72 -2.42
CA ARG A 649 26.73 -20.47 -3.55
C ARG A 649 26.05 -19.96 -4.80
N LEU A 650 26.83 -19.44 -5.75
CA LEU A 650 26.30 -19.14 -7.09
C LEU A 650 25.87 -20.47 -7.73
N PRO A 651 24.81 -20.47 -8.57
CA PRO A 651 24.51 -21.64 -9.39
C PRO A 651 25.76 -22.00 -10.19
N ALA A 652 26.17 -23.27 -10.17
CA ALA A 652 27.21 -23.73 -11.08
C ALA A 652 26.75 -23.42 -12.51
N VAL A 653 27.56 -22.70 -13.28
CA VAL A 653 27.38 -22.62 -14.73
C VAL A 653 27.39 -24.07 -15.22
N PRO A 654 26.35 -24.57 -15.93
CA PRO A 654 26.43 -25.90 -16.49
C PRO A 654 27.69 -25.93 -17.35
N ALA A 655 28.65 -26.77 -16.97
CA ALA A 655 29.86 -26.97 -17.74
C ALA A 655 29.41 -27.23 -19.17
N ALA A 656 29.90 -26.41 -20.12
CA ALA A 656 29.66 -26.63 -21.53
C ALA A 656 29.89 -28.12 -21.79
N ALA A 657 28.89 -28.79 -22.36
CA ALA A 657 28.98 -30.20 -22.69
C ALA A 657 30.32 -30.41 -23.39
N LYS A 658 31.13 -31.35 -22.88
CA LYS A 658 32.36 -31.79 -23.55
C LYS A 658 32.04 -31.96 -25.04
N PRO A 659 32.86 -31.43 -25.97
CA PRO A 659 32.71 -31.80 -27.36
C PRO A 659 32.71 -33.33 -27.43
N LEU A 660 31.72 -33.90 -28.10
CA LEU A 660 31.79 -35.30 -28.49
C LEU A 660 32.98 -35.41 -29.45
N ASP A 661 34.11 -35.90 -28.94
CA ASP A 661 35.23 -36.32 -29.76
C ASP A 661 34.71 -37.40 -30.72
N GLY A 662 34.73 -37.11 -32.01
CA GLY A 662 34.49 -38.11 -33.05
C GLY A 662 33.47 -37.75 -34.12
N ILE A 663 33.61 -36.60 -34.78
CA ILE A 663 33.22 -36.49 -36.20
C ILE A 663 34.36 -35.75 -36.91
N ALA A 664 35.14 -36.48 -37.70
CA ALA A 664 36.19 -35.94 -38.56
C ALA A 664 35.56 -35.07 -39.66
N VAL A 665 36.02 -33.82 -39.77
CA VAL A 665 35.75 -32.93 -40.91
C VAL A 665 36.99 -32.98 -41.81
N PRO A 666 36.85 -33.20 -43.14
CA PRO A 666 37.98 -33.25 -44.04
C PRO A 666 38.58 -31.86 -44.27
N VAL A 667 39.90 -31.86 -44.39
CA VAL A 667 40.81 -30.71 -44.58
C VAL A 667 40.43 -29.88 -45.81
N ALA A 668 40.34 -28.55 -45.64
CA ALA A 668 40.30 -27.58 -46.72
C ALA A 668 41.67 -26.86 -46.85
N VAL A 669 42.10 -26.75 -48.09
CA VAL A 669 43.39 -26.28 -48.64
C VAL A 669 43.75 -24.83 -48.23
N PRO A 670 45.05 -24.47 -48.04
CA PRO A 670 45.44 -23.11 -47.69
C PRO A 670 45.50 -22.18 -48.92
N VAL A 671 44.90 -20.99 -48.78
CA VAL A 671 45.00 -19.87 -49.73
C VAL A 671 46.24 -19.02 -49.38
N PRO A 672 47.06 -18.56 -50.36
CA PRO A 672 48.31 -17.86 -50.08
C PRO A 672 48.10 -16.38 -49.71
N ARG A 673 49.05 -15.87 -48.91
CA ARG A 673 49.16 -14.47 -48.49
C ARG A 673 49.55 -13.56 -49.67
N SER A 674 48.90 -12.42 -49.81
CA SER A 674 49.43 -11.26 -50.52
C SER A 674 49.87 -10.20 -49.51
N SER A 675 51.16 -9.90 -49.51
CA SER A 675 51.75 -8.64 -49.08
C SER A 675 51.30 -7.53 -50.02
N ASP A 676 50.95 -6.36 -49.48
CA ASP A 676 51.65 -5.09 -49.79
C ASP A 676 50.90 -3.88 -49.22
N ASP A 677 51.74 -2.88 -48.92
CA ASP A 677 51.49 -1.45 -48.78
C ASP A 677 51.05 -0.85 -47.43
N ALA A 678 52.10 -0.40 -46.75
CA ALA A 678 52.13 0.71 -45.82
C ALA A 678 51.88 2.07 -46.52
N VAL A 679 51.71 3.10 -45.67
CA VAL A 679 52.08 4.54 -45.84
C VAL A 679 50.94 5.57 -45.90
N SER A 680 51.02 6.51 -44.93
CA SER A 680 50.67 7.96 -44.96
C SER A 680 49.17 8.36 -44.97
N SER A 681 48.61 8.98 -43.93
CA SER A 681 48.74 10.36 -43.40
C SER A 681 47.79 11.41 -44.00
N LYS A 682 47.08 12.10 -43.08
CA LYS A 682 46.64 13.51 -43.03
C LYS A 682 45.88 14.21 -44.20
N GLN A 683 44.91 15.04 -43.76
CA GLN A 683 44.17 16.15 -44.43
C GLN A 683 43.12 15.68 -45.46
N HIS A 684 41.85 16.07 -45.42
CA HIS A 684 41.19 17.33 -45.04
C HIS A 684 39.90 17.13 -44.22
#